data_AF-A0A7V3HA57-F1
#
_entry.id   AF-A0A7V3HA57-F1
#
_cell.length_a   1.000
_cell.length_b   1.000
_cell.length_c   1.000
_cell.angle_alpha   90.00
_cell.angle_beta   90.00
_cell.angle_gamma   90.00
#
_symmetry.space_group_name_H-M   'P 1'
#
loop_
_entity.id
_entity.type
_entity.pdbx_description
1 polymer ?
#
loop_
_entity_poly.entity_id
_entity_poly.type
_entity_poly.pdbx_seq_one_letter_code
_entity_poly.pdbx_strand_id
1 'polypeptide(L)'
;MKPVEQLTPKEAAAELERLAREIARHDRLYYEKDAPELTDREYDALRKRNSAIEARFPDLVREDSPSMRVGAAPAEKFGKVRHAVPMLSLDNAFDAEDVEGFVARVQRFLNLSAPPAFTAEPKIDGLSASLRYESGRFVLGATRGDGREGEDVTANLKTIADIPQAVKGAPAVLEVRGEVYMEKAAFAKMNAKLEAEGKQTYVNPRNSAAGALRQLDAKITATRPLRFFAHGWGELSEPLAETQYDAMRRLEDMGFPIAGIKRAKTAEALLEEYERILAGRQKLAYEIDGVVYKVDSLSLQQRLGFVSRSPRWGIAHKFAAEQAQTTLEGIDIQVGRTGAMTPVGRLKPVFVGGVTVTNVTLHNPDYIAGVGADGSPIRGGKDLRIGDTVTVQRAGDVIPQIVDVLLEKRPKGARPYRFPETCPCPLKTPVSAEEGSVRRCTGEFMCPYQRIEHLRHFVSRRAMDIEGLGIKQIEELFELGWVKEPADIFLLKKHADELRERDGYGEKSVSNLLASIEARREVELSRFIYALGIRDIGETTAGVLARRFESWANFRDAVDAAVAARPGEAYEELELIEGISEGALANLIAAADELKAPRGDLFDAGEAPKVKGVSGKAWDALIGRYGSLSDAIAAVKRAAKQAPGEDYFELTRCEGVGPVAAGHLVKFFAEKHNRAALDRLLKQVTPKDEPRVAKSSKVAGMTIVFTGTLEQMTRDEAKARAVALGAKVAGSVSKKTDLVVAGPGAGSKLAEAEKLGVKVIDEDAWVKLSS
;
A
#
# COMPACT_ATOMS: atom_id res chain seq x y z
N MET A 1 -25.89 26.13 51.58
CA MET A 1 -25.07 26.86 50.59
C MET A 1 -25.97 27.75 49.76
N LYS A 2 -25.51 28.93 49.33
CA LYS A 2 -26.26 29.76 48.36
C LYS A 2 -26.42 28.98 47.04
N PRO A 3 -27.58 29.07 46.35
CA PRO A 3 -27.77 28.53 45.00
C PRO A 3 -26.72 29.08 44.02
N VAL A 4 -26.34 28.28 43.01
CA VAL A 4 -25.27 28.65 42.05
C VAL A 4 -25.64 29.93 41.30
N GLU A 5 -26.93 30.17 41.08
CA GLU A 5 -27.54 31.29 40.38
C GLU A 5 -27.42 32.62 41.15
N GLN A 6 -27.15 32.56 42.46
CA GLN A 6 -27.09 33.73 43.36
C GLN A 6 -25.66 34.08 43.80
N LEU A 7 -24.64 33.34 43.32
CA LEU A 7 -23.25 33.61 43.62
C LEU A 7 -22.76 34.87 42.90
N THR A 8 -22.00 35.71 43.59
CA THR A 8 -21.18 36.77 42.99
C THR A 8 -19.84 36.20 42.48
N PRO A 9 -19.13 36.86 41.54
CA PRO A 9 -17.84 36.38 41.03
C PRO A 9 -16.81 36.09 42.13
N LYS A 10 -16.77 36.94 43.17
CA LYS A 10 -15.85 36.76 44.31
C LYS A 10 -16.21 35.54 45.18
N GLU A 11 -17.51 35.30 45.39
CA GLU A 11 -17.99 34.11 46.11
C GLU A 11 -17.80 32.83 45.28
N ALA A 12 -17.98 32.91 43.95
CA ALA A 12 -17.74 31.80 43.03
C ALA A 12 -16.26 31.37 43.02
N ALA A 13 -15.33 32.32 42.99
CA ALA A 13 -13.89 32.03 43.05
C ALA A 13 -13.49 31.31 44.36
N ALA A 14 -14.00 31.80 45.50
CA ALA A 14 -13.75 31.18 46.81
C ALA A 14 -14.37 29.78 46.91
N GLU A 15 -15.57 29.58 46.33
CA GLU A 15 -16.24 28.29 46.33
C GLU A 15 -15.53 27.27 45.42
N LEU A 16 -15.03 27.69 44.24
CA LEU A 16 -14.24 26.84 43.35
C LEU A 16 -12.93 26.39 44.02
N GLU A 17 -12.25 27.29 44.75
CA GLU A 17 -11.05 26.92 45.50
C GLU A 17 -11.34 25.88 46.60
N ARG A 18 -12.46 26.03 47.30
CA ARG A 18 -12.91 25.09 48.33
C ARG A 18 -13.22 23.71 47.72
N LEU A 19 -14.01 23.69 46.64
CA LEU A 19 -14.41 22.46 45.94
C LEU A 19 -13.20 21.73 45.33
N ALA A 20 -12.25 22.45 44.72
CA ALA A 20 -11.04 21.86 44.18
C ALA A 20 -10.20 21.14 45.27
N ARG A 21 -10.04 21.78 46.45
CA ARG A 21 -9.33 21.17 47.58
C ARG A 21 -10.05 19.95 48.16
N GLU A 22 -11.37 20.03 48.29
CA GLU A 22 -12.19 18.97 48.85
C GLU A 22 -12.22 17.75 47.92
N ILE A 23 -12.46 17.95 46.63
CA ILE A 23 -12.44 16.88 45.62
C ILE A 23 -11.05 16.23 45.55
N ALA A 24 -9.96 17.01 45.54
CA ALA A 24 -8.60 16.47 45.53
C ALA A 24 -8.21 15.72 46.83
N ARG A 25 -8.85 16.03 47.96
CA ARG A 25 -8.70 15.25 49.20
C ARG A 25 -9.40 13.89 49.07
N HIS A 26 -10.64 13.88 48.58
CA HIS A 26 -11.41 12.66 48.41
C HIS A 26 -10.87 11.75 47.30
N ASP A 27 -10.33 12.31 46.21
CA ASP A 27 -9.61 11.55 45.19
C ASP A 27 -8.41 10.79 45.77
N ARG A 28 -7.61 11.43 46.63
CA ARG A 28 -6.49 10.75 47.31
C ARG A 28 -6.96 9.67 48.28
N LEU A 29 -8.02 9.92 49.04
CA LEU A 29 -8.58 8.93 49.96
C LEU A 29 -9.15 7.71 49.22
N TYR A 30 -9.76 7.92 48.06
CA TYR A 30 -10.33 6.87 47.22
C TYR A 30 -9.26 6.07 46.46
N TYR A 31 -8.33 6.74 45.77
CA TYR A 31 -7.37 6.07 44.87
C TYR A 31 -6.07 5.61 45.55
N GLU A 32 -5.60 6.28 46.61
CA GLU A 32 -4.31 5.95 47.24
C GLU A 32 -4.47 5.18 48.55
N LYS A 33 -5.59 5.35 49.27
CA LYS A 33 -5.78 4.82 50.63
C LYS A 33 -6.94 3.84 50.79
N ASP A 34 -7.73 3.62 49.74
CA ASP A 34 -8.90 2.72 49.71
C ASP A 34 -9.86 2.93 50.90
N ALA A 35 -10.00 4.19 51.34
CA ALA A 35 -10.73 4.60 52.54
C ALA A 35 -11.61 5.84 52.27
N PRO A 36 -12.69 5.72 51.48
CA PRO A 36 -13.56 6.84 51.16
C PRO A 36 -14.34 7.33 52.39
N GLU A 37 -14.30 8.63 52.63
CA GLU A 37 -15.07 9.31 53.68
C GLU A 37 -16.45 9.81 53.20
N LEU A 38 -16.67 9.87 51.88
CA LEU A 38 -17.93 10.28 51.26
C LEU A 38 -18.54 9.09 50.51
N THR A 39 -19.86 9.05 50.46
CA THR A 39 -20.58 8.18 49.53
C THR A 39 -20.46 8.70 48.10
N ASP A 40 -20.57 7.81 47.10
CA ASP A 40 -20.52 8.19 45.66
C ASP A 40 -21.50 9.33 45.33
N ARG A 41 -22.70 9.29 45.92
CA ARG A 41 -23.72 10.34 45.74
C ARG A 41 -23.29 11.71 46.27
N GLU A 42 -22.54 11.75 47.36
CA GLU A 42 -22.04 13.00 47.96
C GLU A 42 -20.86 13.55 47.16
N TYR A 43 -19.98 12.67 46.68
CA TYR A 43 -18.88 13.03 45.80
C TYR A 43 -19.38 13.61 44.46
N ASP A 44 -20.37 12.96 43.85
CA ASP A 44 -21.01 13.42 42.61
C ASP A 44 -21.70 14.78 42.80
N ALA A 45 -22.28 15.03 43.97
CA ALA A 45 -22.88 16.33 44.29
C ALA A 45 -21.83 17.47 44.30
N LEU A 46 -20.62 17.21 44.81
CA LEU A 46 -19.50 18.17 44.79
C LEU A 46 -19.03 18.44 43.36
N ARG A 47 -18.83 17.38 42.55
CA ARG A 47 -18.45 17.48 41.13
C ARG A 47 -19.48 18.26 40.32
N LYS A 48 -20.78 17.93 40.47
CA LYS A 48 -21.89 18.61 39.79
C LYS A 48 -21.97 20.08 40.16
N ARG A 49 -21.73 20.43 41.43
CA ARG A 49 -21.71 21.82 41.88
C ARG A 49 -20.51 22.58 41.30
N ASN A 50 -19.33 21.97 41.25
CA ASN A 50 -18.15 22.58 40.63
C ASN A 50 -18.40 22.90 39.15
N SER A 51 -18.89 21.93 38.38
CA SER A 51 -19.22 22.12 36.95
C SER A 51 -20.29 23.19 36.74
N ALA A 52 -21.30 23.29 37.62
CA ALA A 52 -22.33 24.31 37.52
C ALA A 52 -21.79 25.73 37.76
N ILE A 53 -20.81 25.90 38.65
CA ILE A 53 -20.18 27.21 38.91
C ILE A 53 -19.26 27.58 37.73
N GLU A 54 -18.50 26.64 37.19
CA GLU A 54 -17.61 26.85 36.02
C GLU A 54 -18.39 27.20 34.75
N ALA A 55 -19.53 26.54 34.51
CA ALA A 55 -20.40 26.85 33.39
C ALA A 55 -20.96 28.29 33.47
N ARG A 56 -21.14 28.82 34.68
CA ARG A 56 -21.62 30.19 34.90
C ARG A 56 -20.51 31.24 34.89
N PHE A 57 -19.29 30.86 35.31
CA PHE A 57 -18.13 31.75 35.36
C PHE A 57 -16.92 31.13 34.63
N PRO A 58 -16.92 31.07 33.28
CA PRO A 58 -15.85 30.45 32.50
C PRO A 58 -14.47 31.08 32.73
N ASP A 59 -14.41 32.38 32.99
CA ASP A 59 -13.16 33.11 33.24
C ASP A 59 -12.53 32.81 34.61
N LEU A 60 -13.25 32.11 35.50
CA LEU A 60 -12.79 31.74 36.83
C LEU A 60 -12.36 30.26 36.93
N VAL A 61 -12.35 29.54 35.80
CA VAL A 61 -11.87 28.15 35.75
C VAL A 61 -10.39 28.10 36.13
N ARG A 62 -10.06 27.31 37.15
CA ARG A 62 -8.69 27.18 37.68
C ARG A 62 -7.93 26.08 36.95
N GLU A 63 -6.60 26.21 36.84
CA GLU A 63 -5.72 25.18 36.26
C GLU A 63 -5.76 23.85 37.04
N ASP A 64 -6.04 23.88 38.34
CA ASP A 64 -6.18 22.72 39.21
C ASP A 64 -7.61 22.17 39.27
N SER A 65 -8.51 22.64 38.40
CA SER A 65 -9.91 22.26 38.43
C SER A 65 -10.12 20.74 38.26
N PRO A 66 -10.98 20.12 39.08
CA PRO A 66 -11.41 18.74 38.89
C PRO A 66 -12.07 18.47 37.54
N SER A 67 -12.67 19.46 36.87
CA SER A 67 -13.27 19.30 35.54
C SER A 67 -12.24 19.23 34.41
N MET A 68 -11.04 19.77 34.64
CA MET A 68 -9.87 19.62 33.76
C MET A 68 -9.10 18.32 34.05
N ARG A 69 -9.21 17.80 35.28
CA ARG A 69 -8.71 16.48 35.69
C ARG A 69 -9.82 15.44 35.59
N VAL A 70 -10.21 15.12 34.37
CA VAL A 70 -11.01 13.92 34.11
C VAL A 70 -10.02 12.76 33.95
N GLY A 71 -10.05 11.82 34.90
CA GLY A 71 -9.59 10.47 34.60
C GLY A 71 -10.45 9.96 33.46
N ALA A 72 -9.93 10.04 32.23
CA ALA A 72 -10.70 9.76 31.03
C ALA A 72 -11.25 8.33 31.13
N ALA A 73 -12.55 8.16 30.89
CA ALA A 73 -13.07 6.86 30.56
C ALA A 73 -12.26 6.32 29.36
N PRO A 74 -11.94 5.01 29.31
CA PRO A 74 -11.25 4.43 28.17
C PRO A 74 -11.92 4.86 26.87
N ALA A 75 -11.12 5.24 25.86
CA ALA A 75 -11.68 5.65 24.58
C ALA A 75 -12.49 4.48 23.99
N GLU A 76 -13.69 4.71 23.46
CA GLU A 76 -14.45 3.61 22.83
C GLU A 76 -13.79 3.12 21.53
N LYS A 77 -13.06 3.99 20.84
CA LYS A 77 -12.29 3.73 19.60
C LYS A 77 -11.12 4.70 19.47
N PHE A 78 -10.09 4.31 18.71
CA PHE A 78 -9.01 5.21 18.33
C PHE A 78 -9.47 6.21 17.27
N GLY A 79 -9.10 7.48 17.45
CA GLY A 79 -9.27 8.50 16.41
C GLY A 79 -8.37 8.23 15.20
N LYS A 80 -8.75 8.75 14.03
CA LYS A 80 -7.90 8.72 12.83
C LYS A 80 -7.12 10.03 12.72
N VAL A 81 -5.83 9.93 12.41
CA VAL A 81 -4.92 11.07 12.29
C VAL A 81 -4.24 11.03 10.93
N ARG A 82 -4.41 12.09 10.15
CA ARG A 82 -3.69 12.25 8.88
C ARG A 82 -2.29 12.80 9.15
N HIS A 83 -1.27 12.11 8.64
CA HIS A 83 0.12 12.56 8.73
C HIS A 83 0.35 13.76 7.80
N ALA A 84 0.97 14.81 8.32
CA ALA A 84 1.29 16.02 7.54
C ALA A 84 2.30 15.69 6.42
N VAL A 85 3.33 14.93 6.76
CA VAL A 85 4.25 14.30 5.80
C VAL A 85 3.97 12.79 5.78
N PRO A 86 3.85 12.12 4.62
CA PRO A 86 3.64 10.67 4.61
C PRO A 86 4.75 9.87 5.32
N MET A 87 4.37 8.81 6.03
CA MET A 87 5.27 7.81 6.62
C MET A 87 5.40 6.62 5.66
N LEU A 88 6.43 6.65 4.82
CA LEU A 88 6.67 5.64 3.78
C LEU A 88 7.48 4.44 4.30
N SER A 89 7.48 3.35 3.52
CA SER A 89 8.37 2.20 3.74
C SER A 89 9.75 2.43 3.14
N LEU A 90 10.72 1.57 3.49
CA LEU A 90 12.02 1.51 2.83
C LEU A 90 12.05 0.34 1.84
N ASP A 91 12.82 0.49 0.77
CA ASP A 91 13.20 -0.64 -0.07
C ASP A 91 14.17 -1.55 0.69
N ASN A 92 14.28 -2.81 0.28
CA ASN A 92 15.13 -3.81 0.95
C ASN A 92 16.36 -4.13 0.11
N ALA A 93 17.48 -4.39 0.78
CA ALA A 93 18.66 -5.08 0.28
C ALA A 93 18.86 -6.37 1.09
N PHE A 94 19.34 -7.42 0.45
CA PHE A 94 19.58 -8.73 1.09
C PHE A 94 21.02 -9.21 1.01
N ASP A 95 21.80 -8.69 0.07
CA ASP A 95 23.20 -9.04 -0.16
C ASP A 95 24.07 -7.79 -0.37
N ALA A 96 25.37 -8.01 -0.54
CA ALA A 96 26.34 -6.93 -0.70
C ALA A 96 26.14 -6.19 -2.03
N GLU A 97 25.83 -6.93 -3.08
CA GLU A 97 25.60 -6.44 -4.43
C GLU A 97 24.42 -5.46 -4.49
N ASP A 98 23.34 -5.71 -3.73
CA ASP A 98 22.22 -4.79 -3.58
C ASP A 98 22.65 -3.43 -3.00
N VAL A 99 23.55 -3.45 -2.01
CA VAL A 99 24.07 -2.25 -1.32
C VAL A 99 25.00 -1.46 -2.24
N GLU A 100 25.92 -2.14 -2.93
CA GLU A 100 26.78 -1.54 -3.95
C GLU A 100 25.94 -0.91 -5.07
N GLY A 101 24.92 -1.64 -5.54
CA GLY A 101 23.97 -1.17 -6.52
C GLY A 101 23.20 0.06 -6.03
N PHE A 102 22.80 0.12 -4.76
CA PHE A 102 22.16 1.29 -4.17
C PHE A 102 23.07 2.52 -4.19
N VAL A 103 24.31 2.38 -3.73
CA VAL A 103 25.30 3.47 -3.71
C VAL A 103 25.55 3.99 -5.14
N ALA A 104 25.76 3.09 -6.10
CA ALA A 104 25.97 3.44 -7.50
C ALA A 104 24.75 4.14 -8.13
N ARG A 105 23.52 3.68 -7.81
CA ARG A 105 22.28 4.34 -8.27
C ARG A 105 22.16 5.76 -7.73
N VAL A 106 22.45 5.98 -6.46
CA VAL A 106 22.43 7.31 -5.83
C VAL A 106 23.45 8.23 -6.50
N GLN A 107 24.69 7.77 -6.66
CA GLN A 107 25.75 8.54 -7.30
C GLN A 107 25.38 8.94 -8.73
N ARG A 108 24.90 7.98 -9.53
CA ARG A 108 24.49 8.21 -10.93
C ARG A 108 23.31 9.17 -11.03
N PHE A 109 22.31 9.04 -10.15
CA PHE A 109 21.13 9.89 -10.18
C PHE A 109 21.47 11.36 -9.90
N LEU A 110 22.38 11.61 -8.95
CA LEU A 110 22.83 12.94 -8.56
C LEU A 110 23.97 13.50 -9.44
N ASN A 111 24.47 12.71 -10.39
CA ASN A 111 25.63 13.02 -11.25
C ASN A 111 26.89 13.42 -10.45
N LEU A 112 27.20 12.66 -9.39
CA LEU A 112 28.35 12.95 -8.54
C LEU A 112 29.61 12.21 -9.02
N SER A 113 30.76 12.87 -8.97
CA SER A 113 32.06 12.27 -9.29
C SER A 113 32.46 11.16 -8.31
N ALA A 114 31.95 11.20 -7.08
CA ALA A 114 32.13 10.19 -6.05
C ALA A 114 30.82 9.98 -5.28
N PRO A 115 30.64 8.81 -4.63
CA PRO A 115 29.50 8.57 -3.76
C PRO A 115 29.38 9.62 -2.64
N PRO A 116 28.15 10.03 -2.27
CA PRO A 116 27.95 10.88 -1.09
C PRO A 116 28.23 10.11 0.20
N ALA A 117 28.31 10.81 1.33
CA ALA A 117 28.30 10.16 2.63
C ALA A 117 26.92 9.58 2.94
N PHE A 118 26.90 8.49 3.70
CA PHE A 118 25.73 7.78 4.18
C PHE A 118 25.78 7.64 5.70
N THR A 119 24.63 7.40 6.32
CA THR A 119 24.52 6.97 7.71
C THR A 119 24.01 5.55 7.78
N ALA A 120 24.56 4.75 8.70
CA ALA A 120 24.10 3.42 9.05
C ALA A 120 23.56 3.43 10.49
N GLU A 121 22.35 2.89 10.66
CA GLU A 121 21.65 2.80 11.94
C GLU A 121 20.98 1.42 12.08
N PRO A 122 20.93 0.80 13.28
CA PRO A 122 20.25 -0.47 13.47
C PRO A 122 18.75 -0.36 13.13
N LYS A 123 18.24 -1.35 12.40
CA LYS A 123 16.82 -1.41 12.05
C LYS A 123 16.04 -2.07 13.19
N ILE A 124 15.41 -1.24 14.02
CA ILE A 124 14.63 -1.70 15.18
C ILE A 124 13.40 -2.49 14.73
N ASP A 125 13.18 -3.66 15.34
CA ASP A 125 12.00 -4.48 15.09
C ASP A 125 10.86 -4.14 16.08
N GLY A 126 9.98 -3.23 15.66
CA GLY A 126 8.88 -2.76 16.50
C GLY A 126 7.66 -2.28 15.72
N LEU A 127 7.01 -1.24 16.26
CA LEU A 127 5.92 -0.51 15.64
C LEU A 127 6.27 0.97 15.47
N SER A 128 6.21 1.46 14.24
CA SER A 128 6.47 2.87 13.96
C SER A 128 5.41 3.81 14.54
N ALA A 129 5.88 4.86 15.19
CA ALA A 129 5.07 5.94 15.76
C ALA A 129 5.59 7.31 15.31
N SER A 130 4.66 8.26 15.19
CA SER A 130 4.93 9.68 14.96
C SER A 130 4.52 10.48 16.20
N LEU A 131 5.36 11.42 16.61
CA LEU A 131 5.20 12.26 17.80
C LEU A 131 5.28 13.73 17.39
N ARG A 132 4.15 14.44 17.40
CA ARG A 132 4.10 15.87 17.10
C ARG A 132 4.23 16.69 18.38
N TYR A 133 5.14 17.64 18.33
CA TYR A 133 5.38 18.66 19.33
C TYR A 133 5.07 20.03 18.77
N GLU A 134 4.35 20.84 19.55
CA GLU A 134 4.08 22.24 19.23
C GLU A 134 4.59 23.13 20.34
N SER A 135 5.44 24.09 19.99
CA SER A 135 6.17 24.94 20.95
C SER A 135 6.86 24.10 22.04
N GLY A 136 7.44 22.96 21.63
CA GLY A 136 8.12 22.03 22.52
C GLY A 136 7.22 21.18 23.42
N ARG A 137 5.89 21.20 23.31
CA ARG A 137 5.00 20.31 24.09
C ARG A 137 4.47 19.17 23.27
N PHE A 138 4.42 17.96 23.83
CA PHE A 138 3.86 16.80 23.13
C PHE A 138 2.34 16.92 22.99
N VAL A 139 1.86 17.11 21.75
CA VAL A 139 0.44 17.37 21.47
C VAL A 139 -0.29 16.19 20.86
N LEU A 140 0.37 15.41 20.00
CA LEU A 140 -0.29 14.36 19.22
C LEU A 140 0.68 13.23 18.90
N GLY A 141 0.26 12.00 19.13
CA GLY A 141 0.98 10.78 18.80
C GLY A 141 0.14 9.84 17.95
N ALA A 142 0.70 9.34 16.84
CA ALA A 142 -0.03 8.50 15.90
C ALA A 142 0.76 7.26 15.46
N THR A 143 0.05 6.17 15.17
CA THR A 143 0.64 4.99 14.51
C THR A 143 0.88 5.28 13.02
N ARG A 144 1.69 4.46 12.34
CA ARG A 144 1.88 4.61 10.88
C ARG A 144 0.59 4.42 10.07
N GLY A 145 -0.25 3.46 10.46
CA GLY A 145 -1.41 3.03 9.68
C GLY A 145 -1.04 2.65 8.24
N ASP A 146 -1.64 3.30 7.25
CA ASP A 146 -1.35 3.09 5.82
C ASP A 146 -0.21 3.96 5.27
N GLY A 147 0.40 4.78 6.12
CA GLY A 147 1.45 5.74 5.79
C GLY A 147 0.94 7.15 5.50
N ARG A 148 -0.35 7.35 5.27
CA ARG A 148 -1.00 8.67 5.15
C ARG A 148 -1.92 8.96 6.32
N GLU A 149 -2.60 7.93 6.83
CA GLU A 149 -3.49 8.01 7.98
C GLU A 149 -3.13 6.92 8.99
N GLY A 150 -2.96 7.35 10.24
CA GLY A 150 -2.67 6.55 11.42
C GLY A 150 -3.81 6.57 12.43
N GLU A 151 -3.62 5.81 13.50
CA GLU A 151 -4.50 5.85 14.68
C GLU A 151 -3.91 6.79 15.73
N ASP A 152 -4.73 7.63 16.35
CA ASP A 152 -4.37 8.44 17.51
C ASP A 152 -4.08 7.53 18.71
N VAL A 153 -2.83 7.47 19.12
CA VAL A 153 -2.36 6.72 20.29
C VAL A 153 -1.62 7.65 21.26
N THR A 154 -2.01 8.93 21.29
CA THR A 154 -1.36 9.98 22.10
C THR A 154 -1.33 9.59 23.58
N ALA A 155 -2.45 9.16 24.13
CA ALA A 155 -2.55 8.78 25.54
C ALA A 155 -1.62 7.60 25.90
N ASN A 156 -1.51 6.61 25.01
CA ASN A 156 -0.67 5.44 25.18
C ASN A 156 0.82 5.78 25.07
N LEU A 157 1.19 6.66 24.12
CA LEU A 157 2.58 7.11 23.97
C LEU A 157 3.05 7.95 25.16
N LYS A 158 2.15 8.72 25.80
CA LYS A 158 2.46 9.46 27.03
C LYS A 158 2.87 8.57 28.21
N THR A 159 2.56 7.27 28.18
CA THR A 159 2.95 6.34 29.25
C THR A 159 4.35 5.78 29.07
N ILE A 160 5.01 6.03 27.93
CA ILE A 160 6.36 5.53 27.65
C ILE A 160 7.38 6.53 28.20
N ALA A 161 8.18 6.09 29.16
CA ALA A 161 9.14 6.94 29.88
C ALA A 161 10.20 7.59 28.97
N ASP A 162 10.54 6.95 27.85
CA ASP A 162 11.51 7.43 26.87
C ASP A 162 11.01 8.63 26.05
N ILE A 163 9.71 8.94 26.11
CA ILE A 163 9.09 10.02 25.31
C ILE A 163 8.98 11.29 26.18
N PRO A 164 9.78 12.33 25.90
CA PRO A 164 9.74 13.56 26.67
C PRO A 164 8.39 14.27 26.48
N GLN A 165 7.75 14.68 27.58
CA GLN A 165 6.47 15.40 27.49
C GLN A 165 6.66 16.87 27.07
N ALA A 166 7.85 17.41 27.35
CA ALA A 166 8.27 18.73 26.91
C ALA A 166 9.74 18.67 26.46
N VAL A 167 10.04 19.33 25.35
CA VAL A 167 11.35 19.39 24.69
C VAL A 167 11.82 20.83 24.67
N LYS A 168 13.00 21.10 25.24
CA LYS A 168 13.62 22.43 25.21
C LYS A 168 14.37 22.62 23.88
N GLY A 169 14.32 23.83 23.33
CA GLY A 169 15.01 24.16 22.06
C GLY A 169 14.42 23.48 20.82
N ALA A 170 13.20 22.92 20.94
CA ALA A 170 12.47 22.38 19.81
C ALA A 170 12.00 23.52 18.87
N PRO A 171 11.98 23.25 17.55
CA PRO A 171 11.22 24.05 16.58
C PRO A 171 9.77 24.30 17.03
N ALA A 172 9.14 25.34 16.47
CA ALA A 172 7.72 25.63 16.73
C ALA A 172 6.81 24.43 16.40
N VAL A 173 7.12 23.71 15.31
CA VAL A 173 6.55 22.40 14.99
C VAL A 173 7.68 21.39 14.82
N LEU A 174 7.64 20.31 15.60
CA LEU A 174 8.59 19.21 15.53
C LEU A 174 7.83 17.88 15.53
N GLU A 175 7.86 17.16 14.41
CA GLU A 175 7.38 15.78 14.33
C GLU A 175 8.56 14.81 14.43
N VAL A 176 8.68 14.07 15.53
CA VAL A 176 9.67 13.01 15.71
C VAL A 176 9.10 11.66 15.31
N ARG A 177 9.85 10.89 14.53
CA ARG A 177 9.48 9.53 14.11
C ARG A 177 10.41 8.52 14.76
N GLY A 178 9.82 7.45 15.23
CA GLY A 178 10.57 6.41 15.91
C GLY A 178 9.85 5.07 15.91
N GLU A 179 10.45 4.13 16.61
CA GLU A 179 9.93 2.77 16.76
C GLU A 179 9.66 2.49 18.24
N VAL A 180 8.43 2.06 18.52
CA VAL A 180 8.04 1.53 19.83
C VAL A 180 8.37 0.04 19.87
N TYR A 181 9.12 -0.38 20.88
CA TYR A 181 9.60 -1.76 21.01
C TYR A 181 9.54 -2.26 22.46
N MET A 182 9.84 -3.55 22.65
CA MET A 182 10.01 -4.18 23.97
C MET A 182 11.39 -4.82 24.08
N GLU A 183 12.02 -4.68 25.23
CA GLU A 183 13.28 -5.38 25.53
C GLU A 183 13.05 -6.87 25.77
N LYS A 184 14.00 -7.71 25.34
CA LYS A 184 13.93 -9.18 25.41
C LYS A 184 13.71 -9.67 26.85
N ALA A 185 14.47 -9.14 27.80
CA ALA A 185 14.38 -9.52 29.21
C ALA A 185 13.04 -9.09 29.85
N ALA A 186 12.57 -7.88 29.54
CA ALA A 186 11.30 -7.38 30.04
C ALA A 186 10.11 -8.15 29.45
N PHE A 187 10.18 -8.50 28.17
CA PHE A 187 9.22 -9.36 27.49
C PHE A 187 9.14 -10.76 28.11
N ALA A 188 10.30 -11.40 28.35
CA ALA A 188 10.35 -12.72 29.00
C ALA A 188 9.74 -12.68 30.41
N LYS A 189 10.03 -11.64 31.20
CA LYS A 189 9.44 -11.44 32.53
C LYS A 189 7.91 -11.24 32.46
N MET A 190 7.43 -10.49 31.48
CA MET A 190 6.00 -10.29 31.26
C MET A 190 5.30 -11.62 30.91
N ASN A 191 5.88 -12.41 30.01
CA ASN A 191 5.33 -13.72 29.64
C ASN A 191 5.33 -14.70 30.81
N ALA A 192 6.41 -14.77 31.59
CA ALA A 192 6.47 -15.62 32.79
C ALA A 192 5.38 -15.25 33.81
N LYS A 193 5.09 -13.95 33.97
CA LYS A 193 3.98 -13.48 34.82
C LYS A 193 2.62 -13.92 34.27
N LEU A 194 2.39 -13.77 32.97
CA LEU A 194 1.12 -14.20 32.33
C LEU A 194 0.90 -15.70 32.45
N GLU A 195 1.96 -16.49 32.26
CA GLU A 195 1.94 -17.94 32.41
C GLU A 195 1.63 -18.36 33.84
N ALA A 196 2.26 -17.72 34.84
CA ALA A 196 1.95 -17.95 36.25
C ALA A 196 0.50 -17.58 36.63
N GLU A 197 -0.10 -16.61 35.92
CA GLU A 197 -1.51 -16.22 36.07
C GLU A 197 -2.47 -17.09 35.23
N GLY A 198 -1.98 -18.10 34.51
CA GLY A 198 -2.79 -18.95 33.62
C GLY A 198 -3.34 -18.24 32.39
N LYS A 199 -2.78 -17.08 32.02
CA LYS A 199 -3.19 -16.27 30.88
C LYS A 199 -2.37 -16.61 29.64
N GLN A 200 -2.94 -16.35 28.46
CA GLN A 200 -2.25 -16.54 27.20
C GLN A 200 -0.98 -15.68 27.12
N THR A 201 0.15 -16.33 26.81
CA THR A 201 1.44 -15.65 26.59
C THR A 201 1.51 -15.05 25.20
N TYR A 202 2.41 -14.08 25.01
CA TYR A 202 2.63 -13.46 23.72
C TYR A 202 3.78 -14.12 22.95
N VAL A 203 3.70 -14.10 21.62
CA VAL A 203 4.57 -14.89 20.74
C VAL A 203 5.93 -14.23 20.47
N ASN A 204 5.95 -12.92 20.20
CA ASN A 204 7.20 -12.19 19.97
C ASN A 204 7.13 -10.72 20.45
N PRO A 205 8.28 -10.09 20.75
CA PRO A 205 8.34 -8.71 21.22
C PRO A 205 7.65 -7.71 20.28
N ARG A 206 7.83 -7.85 18.96
CA ARG A 206 7.29 -6.92 17.96
C ARG A 206 5.76 -6.85 17.95
N ASN A 207 5.09 -7.99 17.78
CA ASN A 207 3.64 -8.07 17.78
C ASN A 207 3.05 -7.66 19.14
N SER A 208 3.79 -7.98 20.21
CA SER A 208 3.42 -7.60 21.57
C SER A 208 3.51 -6.10 21.79
N ALA A 209 4.55 -5.43 21.27
CA ALA A 209 4.68 -3.98 21.32
C ALA A 209 3.51 -3.30 20.61
N ALA A 210 3.14 -3.78 19.42
CA ALA A 210 2.01 -3.24 18.67
C ALA A 210 0.67 -3.42 19.42
N GLY A 211 0.42 -4.62 19.97
CA GLY A 211 -0.78 -4.87 20.76
C GLY A 211 -0.81 -4.08 22.07
N ALA A 212 0.32 -3.96 22.75
CA ALA A 212 0.46 -3.23 24.01
C ALA A 212 0.27 -1.73 23.85
N LEU A 213 0.70 -1.15 22.73
CA LEU A 213 0.50 0.26 22.44
C LEU A 213 -0.97 0.56 22.08
N ARG A 214 -1.62 -0.35 21.36
CA ARG A 214 -3.01 -0.18 20.86
C ARG A 214 -4.05 -0.67 21.87
N GLN A 215 -3.97 -0.16 23.10
CA GLN A 215 -4.97 -0.40 24.15
C GLN A 215 -5.89 0.80 24.32
N LEU A 216 -7.20 0.57 24.36
CA LEU A 216 -8.19 1.65 24.55
C LEU A 216 -8.05 2.36 25.91
N ASP A 217 -7.58 1.61 26.92
CA ASP A 217 -7.16 2.16 28.20
C ASP A 217 -5.63 2.28 28.25
N ALA A 218 -5.13 3.52 28.23
CA ALA A 218 -3.70 3.81 28.33
C ALA A 218 -3.08 3.31 29.66
N LYS A 219 -3.88 3.10 30.73
CA LYS A 219 -3.38 2.50 31.97
C LYS A 219 -2.88 1.08 31.74
N ILE A 220 -3.49 0.33 30.83
CA ILE A 220 -3.01 -1.01 30.47
C ILE A 220 -1.65 -0.88 29.79
N THR A 221 -1.50 0.05 28.83
CA THR A 221 -0.20 0.34 28.18
C THR A 221 0.87 0.72 29.19
N ALA A 222 0.54 1.52 30.21
CA ALA A 222 1.48 1.92 31.26
C ALA A 222 2.04 0.74 32.07
N THR A 223 1.31 -0.39 32.16
CA THR A 223 1.82 -1.61 32.80
C THR A 223 2.76 -2.42 31.93
N ARG A 224 2.86 -2.09 30.63
CA ARG A 224 3.68 -2.82 29.66
C ARG A 224 5.07 -2.17 29.55
N PRO A 225 6.14 -2.97 29.42
CA PRO A 225 7.50 -2.46 29.37
C PRO A 225 7.86 -1.95 27.96
N LEU A 226 7.12 -0.94 27.49
CA LEU A 226 7.37 -0.31 26.20
C LEU A 226 8.53 0.68 26.29
N ARG A 227 9.34 0.72 25.24
CA ARG A 227 10.46 1.63 25.03
C ARG A 227 10.33 2.29 23.68
N PHE A 228 11.08 3.37 23.46
CA PHE A 228 11.06 4.12 22.20
C PHE A 228 12.48 4.41 21.72
N PHE A 229 12.70 4.39 20.41
CA PHE A 229 13.89 4.95 19.76
C PHE A 229 13.47 5.87 18.62
N ALA A 230 14.04 7.08 18.56
CA ALA A 230 13.90 7.95 17.40
C ALA A 230 14.79 7.46 16.24
N HIS A 231 14.27 7.52 15.02
CA HIS A 231 15.00 7.20 13.78
C HIS A 231 14.82 8.25 12.68
N GLY A 232 14.02 9.28 12.92
CA GLY A 232 13.86 10.38 11.98
C GLY A 232 12.81 11.40 12.42
N TRP A 233 12.31 12.16 11.45
CA TRP A 233 11.32 13.21 11.66
C TRP A 233 10.33 13.28 10.49
N GLY A 234 9.24 14.00 10.69
CA GLY A 234 8.25 14.33 9.67
C GLY A 234 8.21 15.84 9.41
N GLU A 235 7.08 16.47 9.71
CA GLU A 235 6.96 17.92 9.60
C GLU A 235 7.88 18.66 10.58
N LEU A 236 8.54 19.70 10.08
CA LEU A 236 9.39 20.60 10.84
C LEU A 236 9.07 22.04 10.45
N SER A 237 9.00 22.95 11.42
CA SER A 237 8.93 24.39 11.14
C SER A 237 10.28 24.99 10.73
N GLU A 238 11.38 24.36 11.16
CA GLU A 238 12.75 24.73 10.80
C GLU A 238 13.62 23.46 10.71
N PRO A 239 14.64 23.41 9.83
CA PRO A 239 15.54 22.27 9.73
C PRO A 239 16.28 21.97 11.04
N LEU A 240 16.40 20.69 11.38
CA LEU A 240 17.16 20.26 12.56
C LEU A 240 18.68 20.41 12.36
N ALA A 241 19.18 20.10 11.17
CA ALA A 241 20.58 20.26 10.78
C ALA A 241 20.72 20.24 9.25
N GLU A 242 21.94 20.24 8.74
CA GLU A 242 22.23 20.05 7.30
C GLU A 242 22.42 18.56 6.92
N THR A 243 22.73 17.71 7.92
CA THR A 243 22.98 16.28 7.72
C THR A 243 22.07 15.41 8.59
N GLN A 244 21.83 14.17 8.13
CA GLN A 244 21.08 13.14 8.82
C GLN A 244 21.72 12.83 10.17
N TYR A 245 23.04 12.64 10.21
CA TYR A 245 23.74 12.35 11.45
C TYR A 245 23.58 13.47 12.48
N ASP A 246 23.79 14.73 12.09
CA ASP A 246 23.69 15.86 13.03
C ASP A 246 22.25 16.10 13.47
N ALA A 247 21.26 15.87 12.58
CA ALA A 247 19.85 15.96 12.93
C ALA A 247 19.45 14.89 13.97
N MET A 248 19.91 13.65 13.81
CA MET A 248 19.68 12.59 14.79
C MET A 248 20.37 12.87 16.13
N ARG A 249 21.58 13.44 16.13
CA ARG A 249 22.25 13.89 17.36
C ARG A 249 21.52 15.05 18.03
N ARG A 250 20.98 16.00 17.26
CA ARG A 250 20.13 17.07 17.81
C ARG A 250 18.86 16.52 18.46
N LEU A 251 18.25 15.47 17.92
CA LEU A 251 17.13 14.77 18.58
C LEU A 251 17.56 14.08 19.87
N GLU A 252 18.75 13.48 19.90
CA GLU A 252 19.33 12.91 21.11
C GLU A 252 19.55 13.96 22.20
N ASP A 253 20.13 15.12 21.85
CA ASP A 253 20.32 16.26 22.74
C ASP A 253 19.00 16.85 23.26
N MET A 254 17.92 16.71 22.47
CA MET A 254 16.55 17.07 22.84
C MET A 254 15.89 16.06 23.81
N GLY A 255 16.56 14.95 24.11
CA GLY A 255 16.11 13.94 25.07
C GLY A 255 15.45 12.71 24.45
N PHE A 256 15.52 12.53 23.13
CA PHE A 256 15.02 11.32 22.48
C PHE A 256 16.12 10.26 22.39
N PRO A 257 15.94 9.06 22.94
CA PRO A 257 16.92 7.99 22.76
C PRO A 257 17.05 7.59 21.28
N ILE A 258 18.27 7.27 20.86
CA ILE A 258 18.57 6.74 19.52
C ILE A 258 19.37 5.43 19.63
N ALA A 259 19.18 4.50 18.67
CA ALA A 259 19.79 3.17 18.69
C ALA A 259 21.29 3.14 18.30
N GLY A 260 21.89 4.30 18.05
CA GLY A 260 23.24 4.47 17.53
C GLY A 260 23.25 4.71 16.02
N ILE A 261 24.15 5.60 15.58
CA ILE A 261 24.27 6.04 14.19
C ILE A 261 25.75 6.25 13.84
N LYS A 262 26.17 5.80 12.65
CA LYS A 262 27.54 5.94 12.15
C LYS A 262 27.56 6.48 10.74
N ARG A 263 28.48 7.41 10.42
CA ARG A 263 28.71 7.87 9.05
C ARG A 263 29.64 6.91 8.31
N ALA A 264 29.36 6.67 7.04
CA ALA A 264 30.16 5.89 6.11
C ALA A 264 30.25 6.61 4.76
N LYS A 265 31.37 6.45 4.04
CA LYS A 265 31.61 7.13 2.74
C LYS A 265 31.58 6.19 1.55
N THR A 266 31.60 4.88 1.78
CA THR A 266 31.69 3.87 0.72
C THR A 266 30.77 2.68 1.04
N ALA A 267 30.49 1.85 0.05
CA ALA A 267 29.68 0.64 0.24
C ALA A 267 30.37 -0.34 1.19
N GLU A 268 31.69 -0.49 1.08
CA GLU A 268 32.49 -1.36 1.95
C GLU A 268 32.36 -0.94 3.42
N ALA A 269 32.43 0.37 3.71
CA ALA A 269 32.27 0.87 5.07
C ALA A 269 30.84 0.65 5.63
N LEU A 270 29.82 0.61 4.76
CA LEU A 270 28.45 0.24 5.15
C LEU A 270 28.32 -1.25 5.45
N LEU A 271 28.99 -2.10 4.67
CA LEU A 271 29.02 -3.55 4.85
C LEU A 271 29.81 -3.96 6.11
N GLU A 272 30.96 -3.32 6.36
CA GLU A 272 31.72 -3.50 7.61
C GLU A 272 30.87 -3.16 8.84
N GLU A 273 30.07 -2.09 8.75
CA GLU A 273 29.18 -1.70 9.83
C GLU A 273 28.03 -2.68 10.02
N TYR A 274 27.50 -3.25 8.93
CA TYR A 274 26.52 -4.32 8.97
C TYR A 274 27.04 -5.56 9.67
N GLU A 275 28.25 -6.03 9.32
CA GLU A 275 28.89 -7.17 9.97
C GLU A 275 29.14 -6.91 11.46
N ARG A 276 29.57 -5.69 11.81
CA ARG A 276 29.76 -5.28 13.21
C ARG A 276 28.45 -5.36 14.01
N ILE A 277 27.35 -4.85 13.44
CA ILE A 277 26.02 -4.89 14.08
C ILE A 277 25.52 -6.34 14.17
N LEU A 278 25.68 -7.14 13.11
CA LEU A 278 25.28 -8.54 13.06
C LEU A 278 25.99 -9.37 14.14
N ALA A 279 27.32 -9.21 14.27
CA ALA A 279 28.11 -9.88 15.30
C ALA A 279 27.69 -9.49 16.73
N GLY A 280 27.21 -8.26 16.92
CA GLY A 280 26.68 -7.75 18.18
C GLY A 280 25.21 -8.10 18.47
N ARG A 281 24.45 -8.57 17.47
CA ARG A 281 22.99 -8.71 17.51
C ARG A 281 22.46 -9.47 18.72
N GLN A 282 23.10 -10.59 19.08
CA GLN A 282 22.67 -11.44 20.20
C GLN A 282 22.85 -10.79 21.57
N LYS A 283 23.73 -9.77 21.67
CA LYS A 283 24.01 -9.06 22.93
C LYS A 283 23.08 -7.87 23.15
N LEU A 284 22.30 -7.47 22.15
CA LEU A 284 21.38 -6.34 22.27
C LEU A 284 20.19 -6.70 23.17
N ALA A 285 19.77 -5.74 23.99
CA ALA A 285 18.59 -5.88 24.84
C ALA A 285 17.27 -5.91 24.05
N TYR A 286 17.30 -5.62 22.75
CA TYR A 286 16.15 -5.50 21.86
C TYR A 286 16.40 -6.24 20.53
N GLU A 287 15.33 -6.46 19.76
CA GLU A 287 15.42 -7.10 18.46
C GLU A 287 15.66 -6.09 17.33
N ILE A 288 16.48 -6.51 16.37
CA ILE A 288 16.77 -5.78 15.13
C ILE A 288 16.68 -6.76 13.95
N ASP A 289 16.15 -6.29 12.82
CA ASP A 289 15.97 -7.09 11.59
C ASP A 289 16.90 -6.67 10.44
N GLY A 290 17.82 -5.74 10.70
CA GLY A 290 18.83 -5.32 9.73
C GLY A 290 19.51 -4.02 10.12
N VAL A 291 20.02 -3.33 9.10
CA VAL A 291 20.61 -1.99 9.18
C VAL A 291 19.94 -1.09 8.15
N VAL A 292 19.61 0.13 8.52
CA VAL A 292 19.09 1.14 7.60
C VAL A 292 20.23 2.03 7.15
N TYR A 293 20.36 2.20 5.85
CA TYR A 293 21.28 3.16 5.24
C TYR A 293 20.51 4.35 4.70
N LYS A 294 20.99 5.57 4.96
CA LYS A 294 20.41 6.82 4.46
C LYS A 294 21.52 7.71 3.92
N VAL A 295 21.27 8.48 2.85
CA VAL A 295 22.20 9.53 2.40
C VAL A 295 22.32 10.58 3.50
N ASP A 296 23.55 10.96 3.89
CA ASP A 296 23.78 11.83 5.04
C ASP A 296 23.39 13.29 4.76
N SER A 297 23.63 13.82 3.56
CA SER A 297 23.25 15.21 3.25
C SER A 297 21.74 15.34 3.00
N LEU A 298 21.05 16.21 3.76
CA LEU A 298 19.61 16.42 3.62
C LEU A 298 19.23 17.12 2.32
N SER A 299 20.11 18.00 1.81
CA SER A 299 19.93 18.63 0.49
C SER A 299 19.92 17.58 -0.65
N LEU A 300 20.76 16.55 -0.53
CA LEU A 300 20.79 15.45 -1.50
C LEU A 300 19.57 14.52 -1.35
N GLN A 301 19.07 14.30 -0.13
CA GLN A 301 17.81 13.56 0.08
C GLN A 301 16.64 14.26 -0.62
N GLN A 302 16.55 15.59 -0.53
CA GLN A 302 15.51 16.37 -1.21
C GLN A 302 15.57 16.23 -2.73
N ARG A 303 16.78 16.27 -3.32
CA ARG A 303 17.01 16.06 -4.77
C ARG A 303 16.64 14.65 -5.22
N LEU A 304 16.98 13.63 -4.43
CA LEU A 304 16.65 12.23 -4.70
C LEU A 304 15.14 11.96 -4.62
N GLY A 305 14.45 12.59 -3.68
CA GLY A 305 13.00 12.46 -3.51
C GLY A 305 12.55 11.02 -3.26
N PHE A 306 11.34 10.71 -3.72
CA PHE A 306 10.64 9.46 -3.44
C PHE A 306 10.20 8.75 -4.72
N VAL A 307 10.10 7.42 -4.66
CA VAL A 307 9.25 6.63 -5.56
C VAL A 307 7.90 6.39 -4.89
N SER A 308 6.97 5.70 -5.57
CA SER A 308 5.57 5.58 -5.13
C SER A 308 5.38 5.04 -3.70
N ARG A 309 6.32 4.26 -3.17
CA ARG A 309 6.22 3.60 -1.85
C ARG A 309 7.43 3.76 -0.94
N SER A 310 8.53 4.34 -1.41
CA SER A 310 9.81 4.39 -0.69
C SER A 310 10.68 5.59 -1.09
N PRO A 311 11.58 6.07 -0.21
CA PRO A 311 12.55 7.10 -0.56
C PRO A 311 13.69 6.54 -1.42
N ARG A 312 14.18 7.31 -2.39
CA ARG A 312 15.37 6.91 -3.18
C ARG A 312 16.68 7.05 -2.39
N TRP A 313 16.65 7.79 -1.30
CA TRP A 313 17.80 8.13 -0.48
C TRP A 313 18.00 7.19 0.72
N GLY A 314 17.17 6.17 0.90
CA GLY A 314 17.33 5.21 1.99
C GLY A 314 16.92 3.78 1.62
N ILE A 315 17.62 2.81 2.22
CA ILE A 315 17.41 1.37 1.99
C ILE A 315 17.60 0.60 3.31
N ALA A 316 16.87 -0.50 3.48
CA ALA A 316 17.00 -1.41 4.61
C ALA A 316 17.78 -2.67 4.19
N HIS A 317 19.02 -2.81 4.63
CA HIS A 317 19.82 -4.02 4.46
C HIS A 317 19.45 -5.03 5.54
N LYS A 318 18.66 -6.04 5.17
CA LYS A 318 18.10 -7.01 6.12
C LYS A 318 19.11 -8.10 6.46
N PHE A 319 19.06 -8.59 7.70
CA PHE A 319 19.82 -9.79 8.05
C PHE A 319 19.28 -11.00 7.28
N ALA A 320 20.16 -11.97 7.04
CA ALA A 320 19.76 -13.27 6.54
C ALA A 320 18.63 -13.82 7.43
N ALA A 321 17.51 -14.18 6.78
CA ALA A 321 16.34 -14.68 7.46
C ALA A 321 16.68 -15.96 8.22
N GLU A 322 16.18 -16.09 9.45
CA GLU A 322 16.25 -17.35 10.16
C GLU A 322 15.61 -18.46 9.33
N GLN A 323 16.34 -19.56 9.17
CA GLN A 323 15.86 -20.75 8.48
C GLN A 323 15.60 -21.86 9.48
N ALA A 324 14.52 -22.62 9.27
CA ALA A 324 14.29 -23.86 9.99
C ALA A 324 13.84 -24.97 9.06
N GLN A 325 14.08 -26.21 9.47
CA GLN A 325 13.65 -27.39 8.74
C GLN A 325 12.29 -27.85 9.25
N THR A 326 11.39 -28.18 8.34
CA THR A 326 10.09 -28.80 8.67
C THR A 326 9.64 -29.76 7.57
N THR A 327 8.49 -30.39 7.73
CA THR A 327 7.91 -31.31 6.75
C THR A 327 6.74 -30.66 6.01
N LEU A 328 6.70 -30.82 4.68
CA LEU A 328 5.56 -30.42 3.85
C LEU A 328 4.48 -31.52 3.90
N GLU A 329 3.44 -31.33 4.70
CA GLU A 329 2.39 -32.32 4.96
C GLU A 329 1.31 -32.40 3.87
N GLY A 330 1.10 -31.30 3.13
CA GLY A 330 0.12 -31.27 2.05
C GLY A 330 0.19 -29.98 1.24
N ILE A 331 -0.58 -29.92 0.16
CA ILE A 331 -0.72 -28.72 -0.68
C ILE A 331 -2.20 -28.53 -0.98
N ASP A 332 -2.75 -27.41 -0.53
CA ASP A 332 -4.12 -26.97 -0.81
C ASP A 332 -4.10 -25.93 -1.93
N ILE A 333 -5.20 -25.81 -2.67
CA ILE A 333 -5.35 -24.80 -3.73
C ILE A 333 -6.34 -23.74 -3.29
N GLN A 334 -5.86 -22.50 -3.21
CA GLN A 334 -6.70 -21.34 -3.02
C GLN A 334 -7.03 -20.70 -4.36
N VAL A 335 -8.30 -20.41 -4.60
CA VAL A 335 -8.75 -19.73 -5.82
C VAL A 335 -8.95 -18.27 -5.48
N GLY A 336 -8.08 -17.41 -6.00
CA GLY A 336 -8.16 -15.98 -5.80
C GLY A 336 -9.27 -15.33 -6.62
N ARG A 337 -9.49 -14.04 -6.38
CA ARG A 337 -10.50 -13.20 -7.05
C ARG A 337 -10.54 -13.35 -8.57
N THR A 338 -9.38 -13.33 -9.24
CA THR A 338 -9.27 -13.41 -10.71
C THR A 338 -9.21 -14.84 -11.24
N GLY A 339 -9.61 -15.81 -10.42
CA GLY A 339 -9.52 -17.23 -10.73
C GLY A 339 -8.13 -17.83 -10.56
N ALA A 340 -7.10 -17.04 -10.25
CA ALA A 340 -5.75 -17.53 -10.02
C ALA A 340 -5.72 -18.62 -8.94
N MET A 341 -5.21 -19.79 -9.31
CA MET A 341 -5.12 -20.95 -8.44
C MET A 341 -3.74 -21.00 -7.79
N THR A 342 -3.67 -20.54 -6.55
CA THR A 342 -2.43 -20.44 -5.79
C THR A 342 -2.26 -21.67 -4.92
N PRO A 343 -1.19 -22.47 -5.11
CA PRO A 343 -0.87 -23.55 -4.21
C PRO A 343 -0.32 -23.04 -2.88
N VAL A 344 -0.84 -23.59 -1.78
CA VAL A 344 -0.42 -23.29 -0.40
C VAL A 344 0.01 -24.60 0.25
N GLY A 345 1.28 -24.66 0.63
CA GLY A 345 1.85 -25.79 1.34
C GLY A 345 1.46 -25.77 2.81
N ARG A 346 0.90 -26.87 3.31
CA ARG A 346 0.71 -27.13 4.74
C ARG A 346 1.99 -27.72 5.32
N LEU A 347 2.52 -27.06 6.32
CA LEU A 347 3.75 -27.45 6.99
C LEU A 347 3.42 -28.04 8.36
N LYS A 348 4.21 -29.04 8.77
CA LYS A 348 4.30 -29.39 10.18
C LYS A 348 4.67 -28.11 10.96
N PRO A 349 3.97 -27.75 12.04
CA PRO A 349 4.22 -26.50 12.76
C PRO A 349 5.70 -26.34 13.12
N VAL A 350 6.31 -25.25 12.66
CA VAL A 350 7.72 -24.94 12.87
C VAL A 350 7.90 -23.50 13.34
N PHE A 351 8.79 -23.28 14.30
CA PHE A 351 9.10 -21.94 14.78
C PHE A 351 10.25 -21.33 13.97
N VAL A 352 9.99 -20.23 13.27
CA VAL A 352 10.97 -19.53 12.41
C VAL A 352 10.78 -18.03 12.54
N GLY A 353 11.83 -17.26 12.84
CA GLY A 353 11.74 -15.81 12.92
C GLY A 353 10.67 -15.33 13.89
N GLY A 354 10.62 -15.92 15.09
CA GLY A 354 9.73 -15.49 16.17
C GLY A 354 8.24 -15.82 16.01
N VAL A 355 7.83 -16.67 15.06
CA VAL A 355 6.44 -17.14 14.93
C VAL A 355 6.38 -18.62 14.54
N THR A 356 5.30 -19.30 14.94
CA THR A 356 4.98 -20.63 14.45
C THR A 356 4.35 -20.53 13.05
N VAL A 357 5.04 -21.10 12.06
CA VAL A 357 4.59 -21.19 10.67
C VAL A 357 3.96 -22.56 10.43
N THR A 358 2.74 -22.57 9.91
CA THR A 358 1.99 -23.78 9.53
C THR A 358 1.62 -23.82 8.06
N ASN A 359 1.71 -22.69 7.35
CA ASN A 359 1.37 -22.56 5.94
C ASN A 359 2.42 -21.72 5.22
N VAL A 360 2.67 -22.06 3.96
CA VAL A 360 3.62 -21.37 3.08
C VAL A 360 3.06 -21.27 1.68
N THR A 361 3.22 -20.12 1.01
CA THR A 361 2.84 -20.02 -0.41
C THR A 361 3.82 -20.81 -1.26
N LEU A 362 3.31 -21.53 -2.25
CA LEU A 362 4.12 -22.21 -3.26
C LEU A 362 4.03 -21.50 -4.61
N HIS A 363 3.54 -20.26 -4.63
CA HIS A 363 3.41 -19.37 -5.79
C HIS A 363 2.56 -19.92 -6.95
N ASN A 364 3.05 -20.93 -7.67
CA ASN A 364 2.48 -21.48 -8.89
C ASN A 364 3.01 -22.92 -9.14
N PRO A 365 2.45 -23.68 -10.09
CA PRO A 365 2.94 -25.04 -10.40
C PRO A 365 4.41 -25.10 -10.80
N ASP A 366 4.93 -24.09 -11.51
CA ASP A 366 6.33 -24.06 -11.94
C ASP A 366 7.27 -23.97 -10.75
N TYR A 367 6.91 -23.17 -9.74
CA TYR A 367 7.64 -23.09 -8.49
C TYR A 367 7.64 -24.42 -7.74
N ILE A 368 6.56 -25.22 -7.78
CA ILE A 368 6.54 -26.58 -7.23
C ILE A 368 7.50 -27.49 -8.02
N ALA A 369 7.56 -27.33 -9.34
CA ALA A 369 8.44 -28.10 -10.22
C ALA A 369 9.92 -27.71 -10.10
N GLY A 370 10.26 -26.60 -9.43
CA GLY A 370 11.64 -26.13 -9.33
C GLY A 370 12.04 -25.19 -10.46
N VAL A 371 11.07 -24.47 -11.04
CA VAL A 371 11.27 -23.50 -12.12
C VAL A 371 10.86 -22.10 -11.66
N GLY A 372 11.73 -21.13 -11.91
CA GLY A 372 11.54 -19.71 -11.63
C GLY A 372 10.64 -19.03 -12.66
N ALA A 373 10.24 -17.78 -12.39
CA ALA A 373 9.36 -17.02 -13.28
C ALA A 373 9.98 -16.72 -14.66
N ASP A 374 11.30 -16.75 -14.76
CA ASP A 374 12.10 -16.57 -15.98
C ASP A 374 12.42 -17.89 -16.68
N GLY A 375 11.88 -19.02 -16.19
CA GLY A 375 12.18 -20.36 -16.70
C GLY A 375 13.50 -20.94 -16.18
N SER A 376 14.25 -20.21 -15.36
CA SER A 376 15.50 -20.72 -14.77
C SER A 376 15.23 -21.75 -13.66
N PRO A 377 16.12 -22.72 -13.43
CA PRO A 377 15.95 -23.68 -12.34
C PRO A 377 16.12 -22.99 -10.97
N ILE A 378 15.11 -23.08 -10.11
CA ILE A 378 15.19 -22.67 -8.71
C ILE A 378 15.48 -23.88 -7.82
N ARG A 379 16.17 -23.67 -6.70
CA ARG A 379 16.60 -24.75 -5.79
C ARG A 379 17.43 -25.83 -6.51
N GLY A 380 18.16 -25.44 -7.55
CA GLY A 380 18.90 -26.37 -8.42
C GLY A 380 17.99 -27.31 -9.24
N GLY A 381 16.74 -26.92 -9.53
CA GLY A 381 15.79 -27.72 -10.30
C GLY A 381 15.05 -28.78 -9.47
N LYS A 382 15.10 -28.68 -8.14
CA LYS A 382 14.46 -29.65 -7.24
C LYS A 382 12.95 -29.40 -7.13
N ASP A 383 12.19 -30.47 -7.38
CA ASP A 383 10.75 -30.51 -7.19
C ASP A 383 10.35 -30.58 -5.71
N LEU A 384 9.17 -30.08 -5.38
CA LEU A 384 8.55 -30.22 -4.07
C LEU A 384 7.56 -31.39 -4.07
N ARG A 385 7.69 -32.27 -3.08
CA ARG A 385 6.80 -33.43 -2.88
C ARG A 385 6.15 -33.38 -1.51
N ILE A 386 4.91 -33.87 -1.44
CA ILE A 386 4.22 -34.05 -0.16
C ILE A 386 4.98 -35.13 0.63
N GLY A 387 5.40 -34.77 1.84
CA GLY A 387 6.26 -35.56 2.74
C GLY A 387 7.72 -35.10 2.76
N ASP A 388 8.13 -34.15 1.91
CA ASP A 388 9.51 -33.66 1.90
C ASP A 388 9.88 -32.93 3.19
N THR A 389 11.14 -33.08 3.59
CA THR A 389 11.76 -32.18 4.56
C THR A 389 12.27 -30.95 3.81
N VAL A 390 11.72 -29.79 4.15
CA VAL A 390 11.95 -28.51 3.49
C VAL A 390 12.59 -27.52 4.46
N THR A 391 13.44 -26.66 3.92
CA THR A 391 14.01 -25.53 4.65
C THR A 391 13.11 -24.32 4.41
N VAL A 392 12.55 -23.75 5.47
CA VAL A 392 11.62 -22.62 5.44
C VAL A 392 12.31 -21.43 6.06
N GLN A 393 12.12 -20.26 5.46
CA GLN A 393 12.57 -18.98 6.01
C GLN A 393 11.46 -17.96 5.97
N ARG A 394 11.52 -16.92 6.82
CA ARG A 394 10.63 -15.77 6.72
C ARG A 394 11.29 -14.67 5.91
N ALA A 395 10.88 -14.53 4.65
CA ALA A 395 11.37 -13.45 3.79
C ALA A 395 10.99 -12.10 4.40
N GLY A 396 12.01 -11.29 4.70
CA GLY A 396 11.86 -9.97 5.30
C GLY A 396 11.07 -9.95 6.61
N ASP A 397 11.11 -11.03 7.39
CA ASP A 397 10.40 -11.21 8.67
C ASP A 397 8.86 -11.08 8.60
N VAL A 398 8.27 -11.29 7.43
CA VAL A 398 6.81 -11.23 7.25
C VAL A 398 6.26 -12.52 6.62
N ILE A 399 6.68 -12.86 5.40
CA ILE A 399 6.06 -13.95 4.62
C ILE A 399 6.96 -15.19 4.62
N PRO A 400 6.47 -16.36 5.07
CA PRO A 400 7.24 -17.60 4.99
C PRO A 400 7.41 -18.05 3.53
N GLN A 401 8.57 -18.62 3.20
CA GLN A 401 8.87 -19.23 1.91
C GLN A 401 9.74 -20.49 2.07
N ILE A 402 9.64 -21.42 1.13
CA ILE A 402 10.52 -22.59 1.07
C ILE A 402 11.80 -22.21 0.30
N VAL A 403 12.96 -22.40 0.93
CA VAL A 403 14.27 -22.09 0.35
C VAL A 403 14.83 -23.26 -0.41
N ASP A 404 14.82 -24.45 0.19
CA ASP A 404 15.38 -25.66 -0.41
C ASP A 404 14.67 -26.92 0.09
N VAL A 405 14.91 -28.04 -0.60
CA VAL A 405 14.49 -29.38 -0.22
C VAL A 405 15.71 -30.23 0.14
N LEU A 406 15.64 -30.88 1.29
CA LEU A 406 16.66 -31.79 1.80
C LEU A 406 16.43 -33.19 1.23
N LEU A 407 16.98 -33.43 0.04
CA LEU A 407 16.77 -34.69 -0.71
C LEU A 407 17.29 -35.92 0.04
N GLU A 408 18.34 -35.76 0.83
CA GLU A 408 18.90 -36.81 1.69
C GLU A 408 17.95 -37.23 2.81
N LYS A 409 16.98 -36.38 3.16
CA LYS A 409 15.91 -36.66 4.13
C LYS A 409 14.57 -36.94 3.47
N ARG A 410 14.50 -37.07 2.13
CA ARG A 410 13.27 -37.35 1.40
C ARG A 410 12.78 -38.78 1.72
N PRO A 411 11.61 -38.95 2.37
CA PRO A 411 11.11 -40.29 2.67
C PRO A 411 10.74 -41.02 1.38
N LYS A 412 10.87 -42.35 1.37
CA LYS A 412 10.49 -43.20 0.22
C LYS A 412 9.01 -43.04 -0.19
N GLY A 413 8.15 -42.61 0.74
CA GLY A 413 6.73 -42.34 0.50
C GLY A 413 6.40 -40.91 0.01
N ALA A 414 7.40 -40.07 -0.30
CA ALA A 414 7.16 -38.70 -0.76
C ALA A 414 6.45 -38.69 -2.13
N ARG A 415 5.33 -37.98 -2.24
CA ARG A 415 4.45 -37.99 -3.42
C ARG A 415 4.59 -36.71 -4.24
N PRO A 416 4.90 -36.79 -5.55
CA PRO A 416 4.83 -35.63 -6.44
C PRO A 416 3.43 -35.00 -6.41
N TYR A 417 3.37 -33.68 -6.40
CA TYR A 417 2.10 -32.97 -6.47
C TYR A 417 1.65 -32.79 -7.92
N ARG A 418 0.45 -33.25 -8.25
CA ARG A 418 -0.19 -32.97 -9.54
C ARG A 418 -1.13 -31.79 -9.39
N PHE A 419 -0.83 -30.71 -10.10
CA PHE A 419 -1.69 -29.54 -10.14
C PHE A 419 -3.05 -29.94 -10.75
N PRO A 420 -4.20 -29.54 -10.15
CA PRO A 420 -5.49 -30.00 -10.63
C PRO A 420 -5.86 -29.37 -11.98
N GLU A 421 -6.42 -30.19 -12.87
CA GLU A 421 -6.96 -29.77 -14.18
C GLU A 421 -8.36 -29.15 -14.06
N THR A 422 -9.03 -29.35 -12.93
CA THR A 422 -10.33 -28.77 -12.59
C THR A 422 -10.25 -27.96 -11.32
N CYS A 423 -10.96 -26.84 -11.29
CA CYS A 423 -11.04 -25.97 -10.14
C CYS A 423 -11.64 -26.73 -8.93
N PRO A 424 -11.09 -26.61 -7.71
CA PRO A 424 -11.64 -27.28 -6.53
C PRO A 424 -13.04 -26.80 -6.14
N CYS A 425 -13.51 -25.68 -6.70
CA CYS A 425 -14.83 -25.13 -6.44
C CYS A 425 -15.96 -26.14 -6.71
N PRO A 426 -17.16 -25.93 -6.12
CA PRO A 426 -18.32 -26.79 -6.35
C PRO A 426 -18.68 -27.00 -7.83
N LEU A 427 -18.41 -26.02 -8.71
CA LEU A 427 -18.70 -26.11 -10.14
C LEU A 427 -17.72 -26.98 -10.94
N LYS A 428 -16.56 -27.36 -10.36
CA LYS A 428 -15.52 -28.17 -11.02
C LYS A 428 -15.14 -27.68 -12.43
N THR A 429 -15.10 -26.35 -12.62
CA THR A 429 -14.81 -25.77 -13.94
C THR A 429 -13.40 -26.12 -14.41
N PRO A 430 -13.14 -26.17 -15.72
CA PRO A 430 -11.80 -26.34 -16.26
C PRO A 430 -10.81 -25.28 -15.74
N VAL A 431 -9.53 -25.63 -15.76
CA VAL A 431 -8.43 -24.73 -15.45
C VAL A 431 -7.79 -24.28 -16.76
N SER A 432 -7.58 -22.98 -16.92
CA SER A 432 -7.02 -22.39 -18.14
C SER A 432 -5.60 -22.89 -18.38
N ALA A 433 -5.31 -23.22 -19.64
CA ALA A 433 -3.98 -23.56 -20.10
C ALA A 433 -3.14 -22.33 -20.50
N GLU A 434 -3.72 -21.12 -20.46
CA GLU A 434 -3.16 -19.85 -20.97
C GLU A 434 -1.67 -19.61 -20.66
N GLU A 435 -1.01 -18.89 -21.56
CA GLU A 435 0.41 -18.52 -21.52
C GLU A 435 0.82 -17.91 -20.17
N GLY A 436 1.83 -18.53 -19.55
CA GLY A 436 2.42 -18.11 -18.28
C GLY A 436 2.35 -19.18 -17.19
N SER A 437 3.00 -18.90 -16.05
CA SER A 437 3.14 -19.84 -14.92
C SER A 437 1.88 -19.97 -14.06
N VAL A 438 0.91 -19.04 -14.18
CA VAL A 438 -0.29 -18.98 -13.32
C VAL A 438 -1.47 -19.66 -13.97
N ARG A 439 -1.97 -20.72 -13.34
CA ARG A 439 -3.19 -21.45 -13.74
C ARG A 439 -4.44 -20.79 -13.15
N ARG A 440 -5.55 -20.73 -13.90
CA ARG A 440 -6.77 -20.04 -13.47
C ARG A 440 -8.04 -20.88 -13.63
N CYS A 441 -8.98 -20.72 -12.72
CA CYS A 441 -10.34 -21.21 -12.87
C CYS A 441 -11.07 -20.44 -13.98
N THR A 442 -11.61 -21.14 -14.99
CA THR A 442 -12.39 -20.54 -16.08
C THR A 442 -13.84 -20.23 -15.71
N GLY A 443 -14.25 -20.53 -14.47
CA GLY A 443 -15.61 -20.29 -13.99
C GLY A 443 -15.96 -18.82 -13.76
N GLU A 444 -14.99 -17.91 -13.85
CA GLU A 444 -15.17 -16.45 -13.68
C GLU A 444 -16.16 -16.10 -12.54
N PHE A 445 -17.14 -15.22 -12.81
CA PHE A 445 -18.18 -14.82 -11.87
C PHE A 445 -19.16 -15.93 -11.47
N MET A 446 -19.16 -17.09 -12.14
CA MET A 446 -19.95 -18.23 -11.68
C MET A 446 -19.24 -19.00 -10.56
N CYS A 447 -17.91 -18.95 -10.49
CA CYS A 447 -17.14 -19.61 -9.45
C CYS A 447 -17.43 -18.96 -8.08
N PRO A 448 -17.98 -19.71 -7.10
CA PRO A 448 -18.31 -19.13 -5.79
C PRO A 448 -17.08 -18.62 -5.04
N TYR A 449 -15.92 -19.27 -5.21
CA TYR A 449 -14.67 -18.81 -4.59
C TYR A 449 -14.21 -17.46 -5.14
N GLN A 450 -14.32 -17.25 -6.46
CA GLN A 450 -14.02 -15.95 -7.07
C GLN A 450 -14.97 -14.88 -6.58
N ARG A 451 -16.27 -15.18 -6.47
CA ARG A 451 -17.29 -14.24 -5.97
C ARG A 451 -17.03 -13.83 -4.52
N ILE A 452 -16.72 -14.78 -3.64
CA ILE A 452 -16.38 -14.51 -2.24
C ILE A 452 -15.13 -13.62 -2.16
N GLU A 453 -14.08 -13.93 -2.92
CA GLU A 453 -12.87 -13.10 -2.96
C GLU A 453 -13.11 -11.71 -3.60
N HIS A 454 -14.04 -11.59 -4.56
CA HIS A 454 -14.50 -10.31 -5.09
C HIS A 454 -15.20 -9.48 -4.01
N LEU A 455 -16.12 -10.07 -3.24
CA LEU A 455 -16.79 -9.41 -2.12
C LEU A 455 -15.79 -8.99 -1.05
N ARG A 456 -14.85 -9.87 -0.69
CA ARG A 456 -13.78 -9.60 0.27
C ARG A 456 -12.91 -8.44 -0.17
N HIS A 457 -12.53 -8.41 -1.46
CA HIS A 457 -11.81 -7.28 -2.02
C HIS A 457 -12.64 -5.99 -1.95
N PHE A 458 -13.91 -6.06 -2.34
CA PHE A 458 -14.82 -4.91 -2.36
C PHE A 458 -14.92 -4.23 -0.99
N VAL A 459 -15.07 -5.00 0.09
CA VAL A 459 -15.17 -4.43 1.46
C VAL A 459 -13.83 -4.01 2.06
N SER A 460 -12.71 -4.38 1.43
CA SER A 460 -11.37 -4.20 2.02
C SER A 460 -11.02 -2.75 2.34
N ARG A 461 -10.08 -2.54 3.27
CA ARG A 461 -9.63 -1.21 3.74
C ARG A 461 -9.20 -0.24 2.65
N ARG A 462 -8.73 -0.72 1.50
CA ARG A 462 -8.31 0.13 0.36
C ARG A 462 -9.40 0.33 -0.69
N ALA A 463 -10.46 -0.48 -0.65
CA ALA A 463 -11.61 -0.44 -1.54
C ALA A 463 -12.77 0.33 -0.89
N MET A 464 -13.83 -0.32 -0.41
CA MET A 464 -14.93 0.38 0.25
C MET A 464 -14.67 0.67 1.74
N ASP A 465 -13.68 0.01 2.38
CA ASP A 465 -13.41 0.14 3.83
C ASP A 465 -14.67 -0.03 4.69
N ILE A 466 -15.33 -1.17 4.51
CA ILE A 466 -16.50 -1.56 5.30
C ILE A 466 -16.02 -2.47 6.43
N GLU A 467 -15.85 -1.88 7.60
CA GLU A 467 -15.53 -2.61 8.83
C GLU A 467 -16.70 -3.53 9.24
N GLY A 468 -16.37 -4.70 9.80
CA GLY A 468 -17.34 -5.69 10.28
C GLY A 468 -17.60 -6.85 9.31
N LEU A 469 -17.23 -6.73 8.03
CA LEU A 469 -17.33 -7.81 7.03
C LEU A 469 -15.98 -8.52 6.84
N GLY A 470 -15.64 -9.40 7.78
CA GLY A 470 -14.49 -10.30 7.65
C GLY A 470 -14.77 -11.46 6.70
N ILE A 471 -13.74 -12.27 6.43
CA ILE A 471 -13.85 -13.44 5.52
C ILE A 471 -14.95 -14.40 5.96
N LYS A 472 -15.02 -14.71 7.26
CA LYS A 472 -16.02 -15.61 7.84
C LYS A 472 -17.44 -15.09 7.64
N GLN A 473 -17.65 -13.79 7.88
CA GLN A 473 -18.95 -13.14 7.71
C GLN A 473 -19.35 -13.16 6.22
N ILE A 474 -18.43 -12.87 5.30
CA ILE A 474 -18.74 -12.91 3.86
C ILE A 474 -19.09 -14.33 3.41
N GLU A 475 -18.31 -15.33 3.81
CA GLU A 475 -18.58 -16.74 3.48
C GLU A 475 -19.96 -17.16 3.99
N GLU A 476 -20.27 -16.87 5.25
CA GLU A 476 -21.56 -17.16 5.87
C GLU A 476 -22.73 -16.46 5.14
N LEU A 477 -22.63 -15.14 4.92
CA LEU A 477 -23.68 -14.36 4.24
C LEU A 477 -23.87 -14.77 2.79
N PHE A 478 -22.81 -15.26 2.15
CA PHE A 478 -22.84 -15.81 0.80
C PHE A 478 -23.54 -17.18 0.77
N GLU A 479 -23.25 -18.06 1.74
CA GLU A 479 -23.92 -19.36 1.89
C GLU A 479 -25.41 -19.22 2.19
N LEU A 480 -25.79 -18.26 3.04
CA LEU A 480 -27.19 -17.89 3.29
C LEU A 480 -27.87 -17.28 2.06
N GLY A 481 -27.08 -16.87 1.07
CA GLY A 481 -27.55 -16.24 -0.15
C GLY A 481 -28.03 -14.80 0.03
N TRP A 482 -27.76 -14.19 1.19
CA TRP A 482 -28.08 -12.79 1.49
C TRP A 482 -27.13 -11.82 0.79
N VAL A 483 -25.87 -12.22 0.61
CA VAL A 483 -24.86 -11.42 -0.12
C VAL A 483 -24.28 -12.25 -1.26
N LYS A 484 -24.71 -11.96 -2.47
CA LYS A 484 -24.28 -12.65 -3.70
C LYS A 484 -23.44 -11.75 -4.58
N GLU A 485 -23.60 -10.44 -4.47
CA GLU A 485 -22.87 -9.41 -5.20
C GLU A 485 -22.69 -8.14 -4.35
N PRO A 486 -21.82 -7.20 -4.75
CA PRO A 486 -21.54 -6.01 -3.95
C PRO A 486 -22.76 -5.16 -3.59
N ALA A 487 -23.77 -5.09 -4.47
CA ALA A 487 -24.98 -4.32 -4.21
C ALA A 487 -25.79 -4.86 -3.01
N ASP A 488 -25.78 -6.18 -2.80
CA ASP A 488 -26.53 -6.83 -1.72
C ASP A 488 -26.02 -6.44 -0.33
N ILE A 489 -24.73 -6.08 -0.22
CA ILE A 489 -24.13 -5.61 1.03
C ILE A 489 -24.91 -4.40 1.57
N PHE A 490 -25.30 -3.48 0.70
CA PHE A 490 -26.07 -2.28 1.07
C PHE A 490 -27.56 -2.56 1.34
N LEU A 491 -28.01 -3.78 1.08
CA LEU A 491 -29.36 -4.28 1.35
C LEU A 491 -29.42 -5.17 2.60
N LEU A 492 -28.30 -5.48 3.24
CA LEU A 492 -28.22 -6.28 4.47
C LEU A 492 -29.09 -5.76 5.61
N LYS A 493 -29.44 -4.46 5.62
CA LYS A 493 -30.39 -3.88 6.58
C LYS A 493 -31.74 -4.61 6.58
N LYS A 494 -32.15 -5.24 5.48
CA LYS A 494 -33.38 -6.05 5.40
C LYS A 494 -33.32 -7.32 6.25
N HIS A 495 -32.11 -7.83 6.50
CA HIS A 495 -31.83 -9.02 7.31
C HIS A 495 -31.32 -8.63 8.71
N ALA A 496 -31.52 -7.38 9.15
CA ALA A 496 -30.95 -6.90 10.41
C ALA A 496 -31.47 -7.68 11.64
N ASP A 497 -32.74 -8.05 11.65
CA ASP A 497 -33.33 -8.80 12.76
C ASP A 497 -32.79 -10.23 12.79
N GLU A 498 -32.77 -10.89 11.62
CA GLU A 498 -32.20 -12.23 11.43
C GLU A 498 -30.70 -12.25 11.78
N LEU A 499 -29.95 -11.19 11.48
CA LEU A 499 -28.53 -11.07 11.87
C LEU A 499 -28.36 -11.02 13.38
N ARG A 500 -29.23 -10.30 14.12
CA ARG A 500 -29.11 -10.16 15.59
C ARG A 500 -29.36 -11.47 16.33
N GLU A 501 -30.12 -12.39 15.73
CA GLU A 501 -30.41 -13.70 16.31
C GLU A 501 -29.28 -14.72 16.09
N ARG A 502 -28.24 -14.38 15.32
CA ARG A 502 -27.15 -15.31 14.99
C ARG A 502 -25.98 -15.24 15.96
N ASP A 503 -25.38 -16.40 16.20
CA ASP A 503 -24.18 -16.54 17.01
C ASP A 503 -23.03 -15.69 16.43
N GLY A 504 -22.46 -14.81 17.27
CA GLY A 504 -21.39 -13.89 16.88
C GLY A 504 -21.85 -12.49 16.45
N TYR A 505 -23.16 -12.26 16.33
CA TYR A 505 -23.74 -10.97 15.92
C TYR A 505 -24.53 -10.31 17.06
N GLY A 506 -23.81 -9.77 18.07
CA GLY A 506 -24.45 -8.99 19.12
C GLY A 506 -25.08 -7.69 18.61
N GLU A 507 -26.04 -7.13 19.36
CA GLU A 507 -26.80 -5.92 18.97
C GLU A 507 -25.91 -4.72 18.58
N LYS A 508 -24.85 -4.47 19.36
CA LYS A 508 -23.85 -3.42 19.07
C LYS A 508 -23.02 -3.75 17.83
N SER A 509 -22.71 -5.03 17.58
CA SER A 509 -21.95 -5.47 16.40
C SER A 509 -22.75 -5.25 15.12
N VAL A 510 -24.02 -5.69 15.09
CA VAL A 510 -24.93 -5.50 13.94
C VAL A 510 -25.15 -4.01 13.68
N SER A 511 -25.38 -3.22 14.73
CA SER A 511 -25.56 -1.77 14.59
C SER A 511 -24.31 -1.08 14.01
N ASN A 512 -23.12 -1.46 14.48
CA ASN A 512 -21.86 -0.95 13.95
C ASN A 512 -21.62 -1.37 12.49
N LEU A 513 -21.93 -2.62 12.14
CA LEU A 513 -21.81 -3.13 10.78
C LEU A 513 -22.72 -2.37 9.82
N LEU A 514 -24.00 -2.20 10.17
CA LEU A 514 -24.96 -1.46 9.34
C LEU A 514 -24.57 0.02 9.19
N ALA A 515 -24.07 0.64 10.27
CA ALA A 515 -23.56 2.00 10.21
C ALA A 515 -22.31 2.12 9.32
N SER A 516 -21.41 1.15 9.38
CA SER A 516 -20.21 1.05 8.54
C SER A 516 -20.57 0.92 7.05
N ILE A 517 -21.56 0.09 6.72
CA ILE A 517 -22.09 -0.05 5.35
C ILE A 517 -22.69 1.28 4.87
N GLU A 518 -23.54 1.91 5.70
CA GLU A 518 -24.24 3.15 5.34
C GLU A 518 -23.26 4.32 5.11
N ALA A 519 -22.20 4.41 5.94
CA ALA A 519 -21.15 5.42 5.80
C ALA A 519 -20.38 5.31 4.46
N ARG A 520 -20.47 4.17 3.77
CA ARG A 520 -19.78 3.90 2.50
C ARG A 520 -20.70 3.93 1.28
N ARG A 521 -21.91 4.50 1.42
CA ARG A 521 -22.75 4.85 0.26
C ARG A 521 -22.16 5.97 -0.58
N GLU A 522 -21.33 6.82 0.00
CA GLU A 522 -20.54 7.78 -0.75
C GLU A 522 -19.06 7.49 -0.56
N VAL A 523 -18.31 7.32 -1.65
CA VAL A 523 -16.91 6.89 -1.62
C VAL A 523 -16.11 7.60 -2.71
N GLU A 524 -14.82 7.83 -2.51
CA GLU A 524 -13.95 8.44 -3.51
C GLU A 524 -13.90 7.61 -4.82
N LEU A 525 -13.88 8.30 -5.97
CA LEU A 525 -13.89 7.66 -7.29
C LEU A 525 -12.77 6.62 -7.47
N SER A 526 -11.54 6.91 -7.04
CA SER A 526 -10.42 5.96 -7.12
C SER A 526 -10.66 4.69 -6.34
N ARG A 527 -11.26 4.79 -5.16
CA ARG A 527 -11.59 3.65 -4.31
C ARG A 527 -12.73 2.84 -4.91
N PHE A 528 -13.72 3.50 -5.49
CA PHE A 528 -14.82 2.83 -6.20
C PHE A 528 -14.31 2.02 -7.40
N ILE A 529 -13.50 2.63 -8.28
CA ILE A 529 -12.91 1.96 -9.44
C ILE A 529 -12.05 0.77 -8.98
N TYR A 530 -11.25 0.94 -7.93
CA TYR A 530 -10.46 -0.14 -7.36
C TYR A 530 -11.35 -1.25 -6.79
N ALA A 531 -12.44 -0.93 -6.11
CA ALA A 531 -13.37 -1.87 -5.49
C ALA A 531 -14.05 -2.80 -6.50
N LEU A 532 -14.25 -2.36 -7.76
CA LEU A 532 -14.80 -3.21 -8.83
C LEU A 532 -13.96 -4.46 -9.09
N GLY A 533 -12.67 -4.45 -8.71
CA GLY A 533 -11.82 -5.64 -8.78
C GLY A 533 -11.50 -6.07 -10.21
N ILE A 534 -11.51 -5.13 -11.15
CA ILE A 534 -11.19 -5.35 -12.58
C ILE A 534 -9.72 -5.79 -12.69
N ARG A 535 -9.46 -6.79 -13.54
CA ARG A 535 -8.12 -7.34 -13.76
C ARG A 535 -7.15 -6.24 -14.20
N ASP A 536 -5.95 -6.25 -13.61
CA ASP A 536 -4.87 -5.27 -13.82
C ASP A 536 -5.20 -3.80 -13.45
N ILE A 537 -6.39 -3.53 -12.92
CA ILE A 537 -6.75 -2.24 -12.34
C ILE A 537 -6.44 -2.25 -10.84
N GLY A 538 -5.19 -1.98 -10.51
CA GLY A 538 -4.72 -1.83 -9.13
C GLY A 538 -5.05 -0.46 -8.53
N GLU A 539 -4.75 -0.27 -7.23
CA GLU A 539 -4.98 0.98 -6.50
C GLU A 539 -4.36 2.21 -7.19
N THR A 540 -3.12 2.08 -7.67
CA THR A 540 -2.42 3.16 -8.39
C THR A 540 -3.14 3.51 -9.68
N THR A 541 -3.50 2.50 -10.48
CA THR A 541 -4.17 2.65 -11.77
C THR A 541 -5.56 3.25 -11.59
N ALA A 542 -6.33 2.78 -10.60
CA ALA A 542 -7.62 3.35 -10.23
C ALA A 542 -7.50 4.82 -9.82
N GLY A 543 -6.45 5.17 -9.06
CA GLY A 543 -6.15 6.57 -8.74
C GLY A 543 -5.79 7.42 -9.95
N VAL A 544 -5.06 6.87 -10.93
CA VAL A 544 -4.75 7.57 -12.19
C VAL A 544 -6.03 7.82 -12.99
N LEU A 545 -6.87 6.80 -13.14
CA LEU A 545 -8.15 6.90 -13.84
C LEU A 545 -9.06 7.95 -13.18
N ALA A 546 -9.23 7.87 -11.86
CA ALA A 546 -10.06 8.81 -11.12
C ALA A 546 -9.60 10.26 -11.27
N ARG A 547 -8.30 10.53 -11.14
CA ARG A 547 -7.75 11.88 -11.37
C ARG A 547 -7.84 12.36 -12.82
N ARG A 548 -7.83 11.44 -13.78
CA ARG A 548 -7.87 11.78 -15.21
C ARG A 548 -9.26 12.20 -15.65
N PHE A 549 -10.28 11.51 -15.15
CA PHE A 549 -11.67 11.69 -15.55
C PHE A 549 -12.46 12.56 -14.57
N GLU A 550 -11.97 12.73 -13.34
CA GLU A 550 -12.46 13.64 -12.29
C GLU A 550 -13.84 13.26 -11.72
N SER A 551 -14.76 12.74 -12.55
CA SER A 551 -16.09 12.26 -12.15
C SER A 551 -16.38 10.86 -12.67
N TRP A 552 -17.34 10.18 -12.03
CA TRP A 552 -17.82 8.87 -12.50
C TRP A 552 -18.46 8.95 -13.89
N ALA A 553 -19.21 10.01 -14.18
CA ALA A 553 -19.87 10.19 -15.47
C ALA A 553 -18.85 10.28 -16.61
N ASN A 554 -17.83 11.14 -16.46
CA ASN A 554 -16.77 11.27 -17.46
C ASN A 554 -15.98 9.96 -17.65
N PHE A 555 -15.72 9.25 -16.55
CA PHE A 555 -15.07 7.94 -16.62
C PHE A 555 -15.92 6.93 -17.39
N ARG A 556 -17.21 6.84 -17.08
CA ARG A 556 -18.16 5.93 -17.75
C ARG A 556 -18.26 6.24 -19.23
N ASP A 557 -18.43 7.51 -19.60
CA ASP A 557 -18.58 7.93 -20.99
C ASP A 557 -17.32 7.62 -21.81
N ALA A 558 -16.13 7.89 -21.26
CA ALA A 558 -14.87 7.57 -21.92
C ALA A 558 -14.67 6.06 -22.10
N VAL A 559 -15.01 5.25 -21.10
CA VAL A 559 -14.92 3.79 -21.21
C VAL A 559 -15.96 3.25 -22.18
N ASP A 560 -17.18 3.81 -22.22
CA ASP A 560 -18.22 3.42 -23.17
C ASP A 560 -17.83 3.76 -24.62
N ALA A 561 -17.21 4.91 -24.85
CA ALA A 561 -16.62 5.26 -26.14
C ALA A 561 -15.49 4.28 -26.53
N ALA A 562 -14.60 3.95 -25.60
CA ALA A 562 -13.54 2.96 -25.82
C ALA A 562 -14.09 1.55 -26.09
N VAL A 563 -15.22 1.16 -25.47
CA VAL A 563 -15.93 -0.10 -25.75
C VAL A 563 -16.52 -0.10 -27.15
N ALA A 564 -17.08 1.03 -27.61
CA ALA A 564 -17.57 1.16 -28.98
C ALA A 564 -16.43 1.14 -30.01
N ALA A 565 -15.27 1.67 -29.65
CA ALA A 565 -14.07 1.77 -30.49
C ALA A 565 -13.09 0.60 -30.32
N ARG A 566 -13.47 -0.48 -29.63
CA ARG A 566 -12.58 -1.64 -29.37
C ARG A 566 -12.28 -2.42 -30.66
N PRO A 567 -11.15 -3.14 -30.73
CA PRO A 567 -10.91 -4.06 -31.84
C PRO A 567 -12.02 -5.12 -31.88
N GLY A 568 -12.50 -5.45 -33.07
CA GLY A 568 -13.43 -6.56 -33.26
C GLY A 568 -12.71 -7.90 -33.48
N GLU A 569 -13.47 -8.98 -33.43
CA GLU A 569 -12.98 -10.36 -33.53
C GLU A 569 -12.08 -10.59 -34.76
N ALA A 570 -12.44 -10.02 -35.92
CA ALA A 570 -11.62 -10.17 -37.14
C ALA A 570 -10.26 -9.47 -37.04
N TYR A 571 -10.18 -8.38 -36.28
CA TYR A 571 -8.91 -7.68 -36.03
C TYR A 571 -8.05 -8.48 -35.03
N GLU A 572 -8.65 -8.93 -33.93
CA GLU A 572 -7.97 -9.74 -32.90
C GLU A 572 -7.44 -11.06 -33.48
N GLU A 573 -8.20 -11.72 -34.37
CA GLU A 573 -7.75 -12.93 -35.06
C GLU A 573 -6.47 -12.72 -35.87
N LEU A 574 -6.35 -11.59 -36.59
CA LEU A 574 -5.15 -11.27 -37.37
C LEU A 574 -3.96 -10.93 -36.48
N GLU A 575 -4.19 -10.24 -35.37
CA GLU A 575 -3.16 -9.88 -34.39
C GLU A 575 -2.51 -11.12 -33.75
N LEU A 576 -3.29 -12.20 -33.60
CA LEU A 576 -2.83 -13.46 -33.02
C LEU A 576 -2.08 -14.39 -34.02
N ILE A 577 -2.00 -14.03 -35.31
CA ILE A 577 -1.31 -14.87 -36.30
C ILE A 577 0.20 -14.74 -36.12
N GLU A 578 0.84 -15.87 -35.82
CA GLU A 578 2.29 -15.98 -35.72
C GLU A 578 2.95 -15.56 -37.04
N GLY A 579 3.84 -14.56 -36.98
CA GLY A 579 4.51 -13.99 -38.15
C GLY A 579 3.97 -12.64 -38.62
N ILE A 580 2.87 -12.13 -38.04
CA ILE A 580 2.37 -10.77 -38.25
C ILE A 580 2.80 -9.89 -37.08
N SER A 581 3.66 -8.91 -37.33
CA SER A 581 4.01 -7.90 -36.33
C SER A 581 2.96 -6.80 -36.26
N GLU A 582 2.87 -6.10 -35.12
CA GLU A 582 1.96 -4.95 -34.93
C GLU A 582 2.12 -3.91 -36.06
N GLY A 583 3.35 -3.63 -36.48
CA GLY A 583 3.64 -2.74 -37.60
C GLY A 583 3.19 -3.30 -38.96
N ALA A 584 3.31 -4.61 -39.18
CA ALA A 584 2.82 -5.25 -40.40
C ALA A 584 1.28 -5.23 -40.44
N LEU A 585 0.62 -5.51 -39.32
CA LEU A 585 -0.84 -5.43 -39.18
C LEU A 585 -1.32 -4.00 -39.46
N ALA A 586 -0.72 -2.99 -38.84
CA ALA A 586 -1.09 -1.59 -39.07
C ALA A 586 -0.97 -1.19 -40.55
N ASN A 587 0.08 -1.63 -41.24
CA ASN A 587 0.26 -1.39 -42.67
C ASN A 587 -0.76 -2.15 -43.54
N LEU A 588 -1.11 -3.40 -43.17
CA LEU A 588 -2.14 -4.18 -43.85
C LEU A 588 -3.53 -3.54 -43.72
N ILE A 589 -3.86 -3.07 -42.52
CA ILE A 589 -5.12 -2.38 -42.24
C ILE A 589 -5.18 -1.05 -43.00
N ALA A 590 -4.10 -0.25 -42.99
CA ALA A 590 -4.04 1.01 -43.72
C ALA A 590 -4.17 0.82 -45.25
N ALA A 591 -3.63 -0.28 -45.78
CA ALA A 591 -3.70 -0.60 -47.21
C ALA A 591 -4.99 -1.37 -47.61
N ALA A 592 -5.88 -1.68 -46.66
CA ALA A 592 -6.95 -2.67 -46.86
C ALA A 592 -7.87 -2.35 -48.06
N ASP A 593 -8.23 -1.09 -48.27
CA ASP A 593 -9.08 -0.66 -49.37
C ASP A 593 -8.40 -0.78 -50.75
N GLU A 594 -7.07 -0.72 -50.79
CA GLU A 594 -6.26 -0.80 -52.00
C GLU A 594 -5.95 -2.24 -52.42
N LEU A 595 -6.09 -3.20 -51.49
CA LEU A 595 -5.84 -4.62 -51.76
C LEU A 595 -6.86 -5.20 -52.75
N LYS A 596 -6.37 -5.83 -53.82
CA LYS A 596 -7.20 -6.51 -54.83
C LYS A 596 -6.94 -8.01 -54.79
N ALA A 597 -8.01 -8.79 -54.67
CA ALA A 597 -7.92 -10.24 -54.83
C ALA A 597 -7.57 -10.58 -56.30
N PRO A 598 -6.72 -11.59 -56.55
CA PRO A 598 -6.44 -12.06 -57.90
C PRO A 598 -7.74 -12.47 -58.60
N ARG A 599 -7.91 -12.08 -59.88
CA ARG A 599 -8.99 -12.57 -60.74
C ARG A 599 -8.45 -13.77 -61.55
N GLY A 600 -8.26 -14.91 -60.88
CA GLY A 600 -7.71 -16.12 -61.49
C GLY A 600 -8.56 -17.35 -61.17
N ASP A 601 -8.60 -18.28 -62.10
CA ASP A 601 -9.14 -19.64 -62.01
C ASP A 601 -8.42 -20.48 -60.92
N LEU A 602 -9.00 -21.63 -60.55
CA LEU A 602 -8.65 -22.47 -59.39
C LEU A 602 -7.15 -22.87 -59.25
N PHE A 603 -6.32 -22.55 -60.25
CA PHE A 603 -4.90 -22.90 -60.36
C PHE A 603 -3.95 -21.69 -60.39
N ASP A 604 -4.47 -20.46 -60.34
CA ASP A 604 -3.64 -19.25 -60.36
C ASP A 604 -3.47 -18.69 -58.94
N ALA A 605 -2.35 -19.01 -58.30
CA ALA A 605 -2.08 -18.65 -56.91
C ALA A 605 -1.90 -17.14 -56.68
N GLY A 606 -1.68 -16.36 -57.76
CA GLY A 606 -1.44 -14.92 -57.72
C GLY A 606 -0.18 -14.51 -56.96
N GLU A 607 0.40 -13.35 -57.28
CA GLU A 607 1.47 -12.77 -56.46
C GLU A 607 0.87 -11.94 -55.31
N ALA A 608 1.45 -12.08 -54.11
CA ALA A 608 1.03 -11.32 -52.94
C ALA A 608 1.21 -9.79 -53.18
N PRO A 609 0.23 -8.96 -52.78
CA PRO A 609 0.33 -7.51 -52.93
C PRO A 609 1.55 -6.92 -52.21
N LYS A 610 2.25 -6.00 -52.87
CA LYS A 610 3.38 -5.27 -52.25
C LYS A 610 2.85 -4.18 -51.33
N VAL A 611 2.85 -4.44 -50.03
CA VAL A 611 2.55 -3.45 -48.98
C VAL A 611 3.83 -3.10 -48.24
N LYS A 612 4.12 -1.80 -48.12
CA LYS A 612 5.33 -1.31 -47.44
C LYS A 612 5.31 -1.77 -45.97
N GLY A 613 6.40 -2.42 -45.53
CA GLY A 613 6.51 -2.93 -44.16
C GLY A 613 5.86 -4.30 -43.92
N VAL A 614 5.26 -4.92 -44.94
CA VAL A 614 4.71 -6.28 -44.87
C VAL A 614 5.61 -7.21 -45.69
N SER A 615 6.12 -8.26 -45.05
CA SER A 615 7.02 -9.22 -45.71
C SER A 615 6.25 -10.33 -46.44
N GLY A 616 6.90 -11.01 -47.39
CA GLY A 616 6.32 -12.20 -48.03
C GLY A 616 5.92 -13.28 -47.01
N LYS A 617 6.71 -13.47 -45.96
CA LYS A 617 6.40 -14.41 -44.86
C LYS A 617 5.11 -14.06 -44.11
N ALA A 618 4.78 -12.77 -43.97
CA ALA A 618 3.54 -12.34 -43.34
C ALA A 618 2.33 -12.69 -44.22
N TRP A 619 2.47 -12.57 -45.54
CA TRP A 619 1.46 -13.05 -46.48
C TRP A 619 1.34 -14.58 -46.49
N ASP A 620 2.46 -15.30 -46.41
CA ASP A 620 2.46 -16.77 -46.30
C ASP A 620 1.73 -17.23 -45.03
N ALA A 621 1.92 -16.54 -43.90
CA ALA A 621 1.22 -16.83 -42.65
C ALA A 621 -0.31 -16.59 -42.77
N LEU A 622 -0.71 -15.49 -43.42
CA LEU A 622 -2.12 -15.21 -43.69
C LEU A 622 -2.75 -16.27 -44.61
N ILE A 623 -2.07 -16.65 -45.68
CA ILE A 623 -2.52 -17.68 -46.61
C ILE A 623 -2.59 -19.03 -45.89
N GLY A 624 -1.59 -19.37 -45.07
CA GLY A 624 -1.59 -20.59 -44.27
C GLY A 624 -2.78 -20.67 -43.30
N ARG A 625 -3.20 -19.53 -42.73
CA ARG A 625 -4.33 -19.47 -41.78
C ARG A 625 -5.71 -19.47 -42.46
N TYR A 626 -5.85 -18.80 -43.60
CA TYR A 626 -7.13 -18.57 -44.29
C TYR A 626 -7.31 -19.41 -45.58
N GLY A 627 -6.30 -20.17 -45.98
CA GLY A 627 -6.33 -21.12 -47.09
C GLY A 627 -5.97 -20.54 -48.46
N SER A 628 -6.34 -19.30 -48.75
CA SER A 628 -6.04 -18.65 -50.04
C SER A 628 -5.67 -17.17 -49.89
N LEU A 629 -4.98 -16.61 -50.88
CA LEU A 629 -4.66 -15.17 -50.93
C LEU A 629 -5.93 -14.30 -51.00
N SER A 630 -6.96 -14.77 -51.71
CA SER A 630 -8.27 -14.09 -51.78
C SER A 630 -8.97 -14.05 -50.42
N ASP A 631 -8.95 -15.15 -49.67
CA ASP A 631 -9.54 -15.23 -48.33
C ASP A 631 -8.75 -14.43 -47.30
N ALA A 632 -7.41 -14.43 -47.41
CA ALA A 632 -6.52 -13.58 -46.61
C ALA A 632 -6.82 -12.08 -46.84
N ILE A 633 -6.95 -11.63 -48.10
CA ILE A 633 -7.30 -10.23 -48.40
C ILE A 633 -8.71 -9.89 -47.89
N ALA A 634 -9.67 -10.82 -48.02
CA ALA A 634 -11.01 -10.62 -47.47
C ALA A 634 -10.99 -10.53 -45.94
N ALA A 635 -10.15 -11.31 -45.26
CA ALA A 635 -9.95 -11.22 -43.81
C ALA A 635 -9.34 -9.89 -43.39
N VAL A 636 -8.29 -9.41 -44.06
CA VAL A 636 -7.68 -8.08 -43.82
C VAL A 636 -8.71 -6.96 -44.00
N LYS A 637 -9.55 -7.02 -45.03
CA LYS A 637 -10.63 -6.03 -45.25
C LYS A 637 -11.71 -6.07 -44.17
N ARG A 638 -12.06 -7.25 -43.64
CA ARG A 638 -12.99 -7.37 -42.51
C ARG A 638 -12.39 -6.80 -41.23
N ALA A 639 -11.13 -7.10 -40.96
CA ALA A 639 -10.40 -6.57 -39.82
C ALA A 639 -10.22 -5.06 -39.87
N ALA A 640 -10.00 -4.47 -41.05
CA ALA A 640 -9.87 -3.02 -41.18
C ALA A 640 -11.14 -2.27 -40.78
N LYS A 641 -12.32 -2.85 -41.04
CA LYS A 641 -13.61 -2.32 -40.57
C LYS A 641 -13.84 -2.50 -39.07
N GLN A 642 -13.05 -3.36 -38.43
CA GLN A 642 -13.10 -3.67 -37.01
C GLN A 642 -11.82 -3.20 -36.28
N ALA A 643 -11.05 -2.31 -36.91
CA ALA A 643 -9.85 -1.78 -36.31
C ALA A 643 -10.19 -0.91 -35.10
N PRO A 644 -9.33 -0.90 -34.06
CA PRO A 644 -9.54 -0.06 -32.89
C PRO A 644 -9.55 1.43 -33.27
N GLY A 645 -10.48 2.18 -32.70
CA GLY A 645 -10.60 3.63 -32.88
C GLY A 645 -9.76 4.44 -31.88
N GLU A 646 -9.69 5.76 -32.09
CA GLU A 646 -8.84 6.63 -31.27
C GLU A 646 -9.27 6.66 -29.79
N ASP A 647 -10.56 6.51 -29.46
CA ASP A 647 -11.03 6.47 -28.06
C ASP A 647 -10.47 5.25 -27.30
N TYR A 648 -10.35 4.10 -27.97
CA TYR A 648 -9.67 2.92 -27.41
C TYR A 648 -8.18 3.21 -27.18
N PHE A 649 -7.53 3.86 -28.15
CA PHE A 649 -6.13 4.24 -28.02
C PHE A 649 -5.86 5.31 -26.95
N GLU A 650 -6.76 6.26 -26.73
CA GLU A 650 -6.60 7.26 -25.66
C GLU A 650 -6.55 6.59 -24.28
N LEU A 651 -7.33 5.53 -24.08
CA LEU A 651 -7.33 4.76 -22.84
C LEU A 651 -6.06 3.90 -22.69
N THR A 652 -5.61 3.22 -23.76
CA THR A 652 -4.40 2.38 -23.73
C THR A 652 -3.11 3.20 -23.60
N ARG A 653 -3.08 4.40 -24.19
CA ARG A 653 -1.97 5.37 -24.10
C ARG A 653 -1.99 6.17 -22.78
N CYS A 654 -2.98 5.94 -21.91
CA CYS A 654 -3.03 6.59 -20.60
C CYS A 654 -1.85 6.12 -19.73
N GLU A 655 -0.99 7.07 -19.36
CA GLU A 655 0.17 6.84 -18.49
C GLU A 655 -0.29 6.25 -17.15
N GLY A 656 0.19 5.04 -16.82
CA GLY A 656 -0.18 4.32 -15.59
C GLY A 656 -1.33 3.31 -15.71
N VAL A 657 -1.97 3.19 -16.88
CA VAL A 657 -2.95 2.15 -17.20
C VAL A 657 -2.32 1.11 -18.12
N GLY A 658 -1.68 1.54 -19.22
CA GLY A 658 -1.08 0.65 -20.21
C GLY A 658 -2.12 -0.15 -21.03
N PRO A 659 -1.69 -0.78 -22.13
CA PRO A 659 -2.62 -1.42 -23.08
C PRO A 659 -3.35 -2.64 -22.49
N VAL A 660 -2.65 -3.47 -21.70
CA VAL A 660 -3.24 -4.68 -21.09
C VAL A 660 -4.36 -4.33 -20.11
N ALA A 661 -4.11 -3.37 -19.20
CA ALA A 661 -5.13 -3.00 -18.21
C ALA A 661 -6.31 -2.26 -18.86
N ALA A 662 -6.05 -1.42 -19.88
CA ALA A 662 -7.10 -0.78 -20.66
C ALA A 662 -7.96 -1.82 -21.39
N GLY A 663 -7.35 -2.86 -21.97
CA GLY A 663 -8.07 -3.99 -22.58
C GLY A 663 -8.97 -4.71 -21.59
N HIS A 664 -8.48 -5.03 -20.39
CA HIS A 664 -9.30 -5.64 -19.33
C HIS A 664 -10.44 -4.73 -18.84
N LEU A 665 -10.19 -3.41 -18.77
CA LEU A 665 -11.22 -2.43 -18.42
C LEU A 665 -12.33 -2.40 -19.48
N VAL A 666 -11.96 -2.30 -20.76
CA VAL A 666 -12.90 -2.32 -21.88
C VAL A 666 -13.69 -3.63 -21.92
N LYS A 667 -13.02 -4.78 -21.77
CA LYS A 667 -13.67 -6.09 -21.74
C LYS A 667 -14.69 -6.18 -20.59
N PHE A 668 -14.33 -5.72 -19.38
CA PHE A 668 -15.24 -5.70 -18.24
C PHE A 668 -16.51 -4.90 -18.54
N PHE A 669 -16.37 -3.70 -19.10
CA PHE A 669 -17.52 -2.85 -19.46
C PHE A 669 -18.25 -3.35 -20.71
N ALA A 670 -17.65 -4.13 -21.60
CA ALA A 670 -18.37 -4.69 -22.75
C ALA A 670 -19.36 -5.79 -22.36
N GLU A 671 -19.12 -6.47 -21.23
CA GLU A 671 -19.97 -7.54 -20.73
C GLU A 671 -21.30 -7.04 -20.15
N LYS A 672 -22.41 -7.51 -20.72
CA LYS A 672 -23.77 -7.07 -20.31
C LYS A 672 -24.07 -7.37 -18.85
N HIS A 673 -23.61 -8.51 -18.34
CA HIS A 673 -23.87 -8.92 -16.96
C HIS A 673 -23.12 -8.04 -15.95
N ASN A 674 -21.90 -7.60 -16.28
CA ASN A 674 -21.12 -6.66 -15.46
C ASN A 674 -21.78 -5.28 -15.41
N ARG A 675 -22.24 -4.75 -16.55
CA ARG A 675 -23.02 -3.50 -16.60
C ARG A 675 -24.27 -3.58 -15.72
N ALA A 676 -25.01 -4.67 -15.80
CA ALA A 676 -26.22 -4.86 -15.00
C ALA A 676 -25.92 -4.92 -13.49
N ALA A 677 -24.82 -5.58 -13.09
CA ALA A 677 -24.38 -5.61 -11.69
C ALA A 677 -23.92 -4.23 -11.21
N LEU A 678 -23.19 -3.50 -12.05
CA LEU A 678 -22.75 -2.13 -11.78
C LEU A 678 -23.93 -1.17 -11.63
N ASP A 679 -24.94 -1.26 -12.50
CA ASP A 679 -26.15 -0.44 -12.39
C ASP A 679 -26.94 -0.75 -11.11
N ARG A 680 -26.95 -2.00 -10.62
CA ARG A 680 -27.53 -2.34 -9.30
C ARG A 680 -26.72 -1.74 -8.16
N LEU A 681 -25.40 -1.76 -8.25
CA LEU A 681 -24.52 -1.16 -7.25
C LEU A 681 -24.64 0.37 -7.20
N LEU A 682 -24.69 1.03 -8.36
CA LEU A 682 -24.83 2.49 -8.46
C LEU A 682 -26.18 3.01 -7.97
N LYS A 683 -27.20 2.16 -7.83
CA LYS A 683 -28.44 2.51 -7.11
C LYS A 683 -28.25 2.60 -5.60
N GLN A 684 -27.18 2.00 -5.07
CA GLN A 684 -26.88 1.96 -3.63
C GLN A 684 -25.74 2.89 -3.24
N VAL A 685 -24.80 3.15 -4.17
CA VAL A 685 -23.55 3.87 -3.94
C VAL A 685 -23.37 4.99 -4.96
N THR A 686 -22.91 6.15 -4.49
CA THR A 686 -22.54 7.31 -5.30
C THR A 686 -21.04 7.56 -5.20
N PRO A 687 -20.26 7.36 -6.28
CA PRO A 687 -18.86 7.76 -6.31
C PRO A 687 -18.74 9.29 -6.22
N LYS A 688 -17.93 9.80 -5.30
CA LYS A 688 -17.60 11.20 -5.18
C LYS A 688 -16.56 11.59 -6.23
N ASP A 689 -16.81 12.73 -6.86
CA ASP A 689 -15.85 13.34 -7.77
C ASP A 689 -14.54 13.63 -7.05
N GLU A 690 -13.43 13.41 -7.75
CA GLU A 690 -12.10 13.72 -7.25
C GLU A 690 -11.72 15.12 -7.73
N PRO A 691 -11.70 16.14 -6.85
CA PRO A 691 -11.16 17.42 -7.22
C PRO A 691 -9.66 17.25 -7.54
N ARG A 692 -9.18 17.89 -8.61
CA ARG A 692 -7.74 17.99 -8.86
C ARG A 692 -7.06 18.45 -7.59
N VAL A 693 -6.05 17.70 -7.13
CA VAL A 693 -5.16 18.18 -6.08
C VAL A 693 -4.41 19.38 -6.68
N ALA A 694 -4.94 20.58 -6.43
CA ALA A 694 -4.22 21.81 -6.67
C ALA A 694 -3.04 21.84 -5.69
N LYS A 695 -1.89 21.32 -6.12
CA LYS A 695 -0.63 21.83 -5.60
C LYS A 695 -0.47 23.20 -6.24
N SER A 696 -0.36 24.24 -5.43
CA SER A 696 -0.12 25.63 -5.85
C SER A 696 1.30 25.80 -6.42
N SER A 697 1.65 25.04 -7.46
CA SER A 697 2.89 25.19 -8.19
C SER A 697 2.59 25.79 -9.56
N LYS A 698 3.54 26.58 -10.09
CA LYS A 698 3.43 27.22 -11.41
C LYS A 698 3.36 26.22 -12.57
N VAL A 699 3.62 24.94 -12.29
CA VAL A 699 3.69 23.85 -13.27
C VAL A 699 2.69 22.73 -12.99
N ALA A 700 1.83 22.88 -11.97
CA ALA A 700 0.85 21.87 -11.62
C ALA A 700 -0.14 21.62 -12.77
N GLY A 701 -0.30 20.36 -13.16
CA GLY A 701 -1.16 19.94 -14.27
C GLY A 701 -0.58 20.12 -15.67
N MET A 702 0.56 20.79 -15.82
CA MET A 702 1.24 20.97 -17.12
C MET A 702 1.91 19.68 -17.58
N THR A 703 1.96 19.46 -18.89
CA THR A 703 2.72 18.39 -19.54
C THR A 703 4.07 18.93 -20.02
N ILE A 704 5.15 18.45 -19.41
CA ILE A 704 6.51 18.92 -19.64
C ILE A 704 7.34 17.86 -20.37
N VAL A 705 8.12 18.26 -21.37
CA VAL A 705 9.09 17.39 -22.05
C VAL A 705 10.49 17.89 -21.78
N PHE A 706 11.39 17.00 -21.35
CA PHE A 706 12.81 17.30 -21.19
C PHE A 706 13.59 16.75 -22.39
N THR A 707 14.37 17.60 -23.04
CA THR A 707 15.19 17.23 -24.21
C THR A 707 16.58 17.88 -24.14
N GLY A 708 17.56 17.28 -24.82
CA GLY A 708 18.98 17.68 -24.72
C GLY A 708 19.66 17.21 -23.43
N THR A 709 20.95 17.49 -23.30
CA THR A 709 21.74 17.24 -22.10
C THR A 709 21.48 18.36 -21.10
N LEU A 710 21.21 18.03 -19.84
CA LEU A 710 21.06 18.99 -18.75
C LEU A 710 22.39 19.02 -17.97
N GLU A 711 22.97 20.20 -17.77
CA GLU A 711 24.31 20.43 -17.21
C GLU A 711 24.29 20.59 -15.69
N GLN A 712 23.21 21.14 -15.11
CA GLN A 712 23.08 21.37 -13.66
C GLN A 712 22.43 20.22 -12.91
N MET A 713 21.56 19.45 -13.57
CA MET A 713 20.90 18.28 -12.99
C MET A 713 20.75 17.15 -14.01
N THR A 714 20.50 15.92 -13.54
CA THR A 714 20.18 14.84 -14.48
C THR A 714 18.77 15.01 -15.03
N ARG A 715 18.52 14.44 -16.22
CA ARG A 715 17.16 14.41 -16.79
C ARG A 715 16.18 13.71 -15.85
N ASP A 716 16.60 12.65 -15.17
CA ASP A 716 15.73 11.93 -14.24
C ASP A 716 15.44 12.74 -12.96
N GLU A 717 16.38 13.56 -12.50
CA GLU A 717 16.17 14.54 -11.43
C GLU A 717 15.16 15.62 -11.86
N ALA A 718 15.32 16.18 -13.06
CA ALA A 718 14.41 17.19 -13.60
C ALA A 718 12.97 16.65 -13.73
N LYS A 719 12.83 15.42 -14.22
CA LYS A 719 11.54 14.71 -14.29
C LYS A 719 10.94 14.45 -12.91
N ALA A 720 11.73 13.97 -11.96
CA ALA A 720 11.27 13.71 -10.60
C ALA A 720 10.78 15.01 -9.94
N ARG A 721 11.49 16.12 -10.13
CA ARG A 721 11.11 17.45 -9.64
C ARG A 721 9.80 17.95 -10.28
N ALA A 722 9.64 17.79 -11.58
CA ALA A 722 8.39 18.11 -12.28
C ALA A 722 7.20 17.34 -11.72
N VAL A 723 7.35 16.02 -11.53
CA VAL A 723 6.31 15.16 -10.96
C VAL A 723 6.00 15.55 -9.50
N ALA A 724 7.01 15.87 -8.70
CA ALA A 724 6.83 16.32 -7.32
C ALA A 724 5.99 17.62 -7.22
N LEU A 725 6.20 18.53 -8.17
CA LEU A 725 5.45 19.78 -8.32
C LEU A 725 4.05 19.61 -8.95
N GLY A 726 3.69 18.39 -9.35
CA GLY A 726 2.37 18.07 -9.91
C GLY A 726 2.26 18.20 -11.43
N ALA A 727 3.38 18.32 -12.15
CA ALA A 727 3.42 18.28 -13.61
C ALA A 727 3.46 16.83 -14.12
N LYS A 728 3.01 16.62 -15.36
CA LYS A 728 3.17 15.37 -16.13
C LYS A 728 4.43 15.45 -16.97
N VAL A 729 5.13 14.34 -17.15
CA VAL A 729 6.34 14.29 -17.98
C VAL A 729 6.08 13.42 -19.20
N ALA A 730 6.18 13.98 -20.40
CA ALA A 730 6.00 13.25 -21.65
C ALA A 730 7.34 12.90 -22.31
N GLY A 731 7.37 11.79 -23.05
CA GLY A 731 8.54 11.33 -23.81
C GLY A 731 8.70 12.00 -25.17
N SER A 732 7.61 12.56 -25.72
CA SER A 732 7.52 13.20 -27.03
C SER A 732 6.74 14.52 -26.95
N VAL A 733 6.97 15.40 -27.92
CA VAL A 733 6.28 16.69 -27.99
C VAL A 733 4.99 16.53 -28.80
N SER A 734 3.89 17.09 -28.30
CA SER A 734 2.57 17.00 -28.93
C SER A 734 1.81 18.32 -28.75
N LYS A 735 0.63 18.45 -29.38
CA LYS A 735 -0.26 19.60 -29.16
C LYS A 735 -0.77 19.72 -27.70
N LYS A 736 -0.67 18.64 -26.92
CA LYS A 736 -1.04 18.59 -25.49
C LYS A 736 0.16 18.90 -24.58
N THR A 737 1.34 19.19 -25.14
CA THR A 737 2.54 19.58 -24.37
C THR A 737 2.49 21.06 -24.04
N ASP A 738 2.65 21.41 -22.77
CA ASP A 738 2.57 22.79 -22.29
C ASP A 738 3.94 23.47 -22.21
N LEU A 739 5.00 22.71 -21.93
CA LEU A 739 6.36 23.22 -21.73
C LEU A 739 7.42 22.22 -22.22
N VAL A 740 8.45 22.71 -22.89
CA VAL A 740 9.65 21.94 -23.22
C VAL A 740 10.85 22.58 -22.54
N VAL A 741 11.60 21.78 -21.77
CA VAL A 741 12.88 22.17 -21.18
C VAL A 741 13.98 21.62 -22.08
N ALA A 742 14.73 22.51 -22.73
CA ALA A 742 15.72 22.17 -23.73
C ALA A 742 17.13 22.54 -23.26
N GLY A 743 17.98 21.54 -23.08
CA GLY A 743 19.43 21.71 -22.88
C GLY A 743 20.22 21.54 -24.18
N PRO A 744 21.55 21.72 -24.15
CA PRO A 744 22.42 21.50 -25.30
C PRO A 744 22.16 20.15 -26.01
N GLY A 745 22.01 20.17 -27.34
CA GLY A 745 21.74 18.97 -28.14
C GLY A 745 20.26 18.53 -28.21
N ALA A 746 19.31 19.41 -27.90
CA ALA A 746 17.87 19.12 -27.88
C ALA A 746 17.20 18.71 -29.22
N GLY A 747 17.91 18.81 -30.34
CA GLY A 747 17.62 18.12 -31.61
C GLY A 747 16.16 18.13 -32.09
N SER A 748 15.66 16.96 -32.47
CA SER A 748 14.35 16.78 -33.14
C SER A 748 13.14 17.21 -32.31
N LYS A 749 13.21 17.10 -30.98
CA LYS A 749 12.11 17.48 -30.09
C LYS A 749 11.99 18.99 -29.89
N LEU A 750 13.10 19.72 -29.95
CA LEU A 750 13.08 21.19 -29.95
C LEU A 750 12.40 21.71 -31.22
N ALA A 751 12.80 21.18 -32.39
CA ALA A 751 12.18 21.54 -33.66
C ALA A 751 10.67 21.20 -33.71
N GLU A 752 10.27 20.08 -33.10
CA GLU A 752 8.86 19.70 -32.99
C GLU A 752 8.06 20.62 -32.05
N ALA A 753 8.67 21.07 -30.95
CA ALA A 753 8.07 22.06 -30.04
C ALA A 753 7.86 23.42 -30.71
N GLU A 754 8.87 23.91 -31.42
CA GLU A 754 8.81 25.17 -32.17
C GLU A 754 7.72 25.11 -33.25
N LYS A 755 7.65 23.99 -33.99
CA LYS A 755 6.63 23.77 -35.03
C LYS A 755 5.21 23.75 -34.47
N LEU A 756 5.03 23.25 -33.25
CA LEU A 756 3.74 23.16 -32.57
C LEU A 756 3.40 24.40 -31.71
N GLY A 757 4.30 25.39 -31.64
CA GLY A 757 4.11 26.61 -30.85
C GLY A 757 4.14 26.38 -29.34
N VAL A 758 4.77 25.30 -28.88
CA VAL A 758 4.86 24.94 -27.46
C VAL A 758 5.95 25.81 -26.80
N LYS A 759 5.70 26.26 -25.56
CA LYS A 759 6.65 27.09 -24.82
C LYS A 759 7.95 26.32 -24.56
N VAL A 760 9.09 26.90 -24.93
CA VAL A 760 10.43 26.32 -24.68
C VAL A 760 11.16 27.17 -23.64
N ILE A 761 11.80 26.54 -22.66
CA ILE A 761 12.70 27.18 -21.69
C ILE A 761 14.02 26.42 -21.59
N ASP A 762 15.07 27.10 -21.15
CA ASP A 762 16.36 26.49 -20.83
C ASP A 762 16.39 25.90 -19.40
N GLU A 763 17.50 25.25 -19.08
CA GLU A 763 17.70 24.62 -17.76
C GLU A 763 17.70 25.64 -16.61
N ASP A 764 18.28 26.83 -16.80
CA ASP A 764 18.31 27.90 -15.80
C ASP A 764 16.90 28.40 -15.45
N ALA A 765 16.08 28.60 -16.46
CA ALA A 765 14.68 28.97 -16.29
C ALA A 765 13.87 27.84 -15.64
N TRP A 766 14.18 26.57 -15.94
CA TRP A 766 13.57 25.42 -15.26
C TRP A 766 13.93 25.39 -13.78
N VAL A 767 15.18 25.62 -13.41
CA VAL A 767 15.61 25.70 -12.00
C VAL A 767 14.83 26.79 -11.28
N LYS A 768 14.71 28.00 -11.85
CA LYS A 768 13.95 29.12 -11.26
C LYS A 768 12.45 28.86 -11.17
N LEU A 769 11.89 28.12 -12.12
CA LEU A 769 10.46 27.79 -12.15
C LEU A 769 10.10 26.66 -11.17
N SER A 770 11.06 25.78 -10.88
CA SER A 770 10.89 24.59 -10.04
C SER A 770 11.43 24.75 -8.62
N SER A 771 11.98 25.91 -8.28
CA SER A 771 12.36 26.35 -6.92
C SER A 771 11.20 27.08 -6.28
#